data_AF-A0A7G2CNJ4-F1
#
_entry.id   AF-A0A7G2CNJ4-F1
#
_cell.length_a   1.000
_cell.length_b   1.000
_cell.length_c   1.000
_cell.angle_alpha   90.00
_cell.angle_beta   90.00
_cell.angle_gamma   90.00
#
_symmetry.space_group_name_H-M   'P 1'
#
loop_
_entity.id
_entity.type
_entity.pdbx_description
1 polymer ?
#
loop_
_entity_poly.entity_id
_entity_poly.type
_entity_poly.pdbx_seq_one_letter_code
_entity_poly.pdbx_strand_id
1 'polypeptide(L)'
;MLSSVFRHFCLRNKASIVSCWCMTFPSLFFFMDVFYMESLPLFPSRSRCFFSVASMSRIAKDGVGKGLRQRIQTKRWNRHQEAITSGDSALPTVHSPQDSLVRNKVLQNAFLGNVPPTALQKKFRNAVQASTSKSNAVEAFLLLASATNGSVSRECVQALSSSLVKLQVKEDLGEAAYRELLQAAVGSDDERWRDISPEEESIFATYERQKLERHAERGSGFNKELGMKVEGSDNEKVALIEFQLRRHTNDSMVPVSNDTLVNLMHLDISWLAALRLLQYARELSPEVPPNMEMLDRVTGLMTGYKSNGLGSRPWTEALRLYNTALHSGYETSLTTHAHALDALWRSNDSFQKVHSPVNAAHQQFLLTSAKKIKDEVASLKHLRVAGDEGCNYLESLVKVVAAAGDWESALGVLFDMDATPDGLSHRLLVPTAETFAFAMIACNVKGNATHSYSLQQIFKESYSWRSLHSEVLLTYLQSLRHITRTAPWVGEIVEELVKDGNGLDCPCAIACLQLLSASAVRSETPKARLARTLFDLFDANAYTQQPLARKIELQTLFRCCYVIESREGESGSVMNHIRQYYTSLFGPDSAEVEWIDDTEVYALQSTPSWEKAMEIFERQVMRRPREKVKYLPVPLRQVRWMCCHTLLNCCRSIVADADSDEFLLDDEAHQSETQNALEIVRRIEHFIKVNIHDQDISVGAEALSEIKLLGCLHETNKKKRVATATEAMNELAFAPESSLTPSIIALLSRALEVAELNLTTVVKENHAAFRGSVSALDTPDIAPLEKVYL
;
A
#
# COMPACT_ATOMS: atom_id res chain seq x y z
N MET A 1 35.08 -23.92 0.97
CA MET A 1 35.16 -24.15 -0.49
C MET A 1 34.72 -22.96 -1.35
N LEU A 2 33.81 -22.09 -0.90
CA LEU A 2 33.28 -20.93 -1.66
C LEU A 2 34.27 -19.80 -2.06
N SER A 3 35.59 -20.00 -1.95
CA SER A 3 36.60 -18.98 -2.33
C SER A 3 37.26 -19.21 -3.70
N SER A 4 37.08 -20.38 -4.32
CA SER A 4 37.63 -20.67 -5.65
C SER A 4 36.74 -20.13 -6.77
N VAL A 5 35.41 -20.32 -6.66
CA VAL A 5 34.41 -19.93 -7.68
C VAL A 5 34.52 -18.45 -8.04
N PHE A 6 34.53 -17.56 -7.05
CA PHE A 6 34.63 -16.11 -7.28
C PHE A 6 35.99 -15.67 -7.88
N ARG A 7 37.08 -16.41 -7.62
CA ARG A 7 38.38 -16.13 -8.25
C ARG A 7 38.48 -16.64 -9.69
N HIS A 8 37.66 -17.60 -10.10
CA HIS A 8 37.61 -18.06 -11.50
C HIS A 8 36.74 -17.18 -12.41
N PHE A 9 35.72 -16.50 -11.86
CA PHE A 9 34.85 -15.64 -12.66
C PHE A 9 35.51 -14.29 -13.01
N CYS A 10 36.10 -13.60 -12.04
CA CYS A 10 36.66 -12.25 -12.23
C CYS A 10 37.97 -12.18 -13.04
N LEU A 11 38.61 -13.32 -13.34
CA LEU A 11 39.87 -13.38 -14.11
C LEU A 11 39.70 -13.81 -15.57
N ARG A 12 38.48 -14.18 -16.03
CA ARG A 12 38.27 -14.67 -17.40
C ARG A 12 37.77 -13.63 -18.41
N ASN A 13 37.21 -12.50 -17.94
CA ASN A 13 36.60 -11.46 -18.80
C ASN A 13 37.46 -10.17 -18.94
N LYS A 14 38.80 -10.28 -18.93
CA LYS A 14 39.72 -9.13 -19.15
C LYS A 14 40.89 -9.39 -20.12
N ALA A 15 40.88 -10.48 -20.88
CA ALA A 15 42.00 -10.87 -21.75
C ALA A 15 41.56 -11.51 -23.10
N SER A 16 40.73 -10.78 -23.86
CA SER A 16 40.58 -10.90 -25.32
C SER A 16 39.98 -9.57 -25.77
N ILE A 17 40.64 -8.65 -26.49
CA ILE A 17 41.40 -8.79 -27.75
C ILE A 17 40.48 -9.42 -28.81
N VAL A 18 39.81 -8.69 -29.72
CA VAL A 18 40.19 -7.57 -30.63
C VAL A 18 40.94 -8.06 -31.88
N SER A 19 40.17 -8.53 -32.87
CA SER A 19 40.53 -8.67 -34.30
C SER A 19 39.26 -8.99 -35.12
N CYS A 20 39.16 -8.54 -36.38
CA CYS A 20 37.95 -8.63 -37.27
C CYS A 20 36.72 -7.90 -36.67
N TRP A 21 36.38 -6.65 -36.97
CA TRP A 21 36.55 -5.78 -38.17
C TRP A 21 35.64 -6.11 -39.37
N CYS A 22 34.81 -5.11 -39.72
CA CYS A 22 34.10 -4.83 -40.97
C CYS A 22 33.01 -5.79 -41.51
N MET A 23 31.75 -5.37 -41.38
CA MET A 23 31.13 -4.56 -42.44
C MET A 23 30.32 -3.36 -41.86
N THR A 24 29.99 -2.39 -42.69
CA THR A 24 29.45 -1.04 -42.37
C THR A 24 27.91 -1.01 -42.23
N PHE A 25 27.27 -0.16 -41.40
CA PHE A 25 27.07 1.31 -41.49
C PHE A 25 26.40 1.78 -42.80
N PRO A 26 25.55 2.85 -42.83
CA PRO A 26 25.27 3.88 -41.80
C PRO A 26 23.75 3.96 -41.39
N SER A 27 23.20 4.94 -40.63
CA SER A 27 23.62 6.32 -40.31
C SER A 27 23.15 6.93 -38.97
N LEU A 28 23.91 7.95 -38.54
CA LEU A 28 23.67 8.99 -37.50
C LEU A 28 24.00 10.38 -38.16
N PHE A 29 23.86 11.59 -37.60
CA PHE A 29 23.69 12.18 -36.24
C PHE A 29 22.61 13.31 -36.31
N PHE A 30 22.33 14.25 -35.38
CA PHE A 30 22.96 14.88 -34.19
C PHE A 30 21.85 15.19 -33.13
N PHE A 31 21.98 15.87 -31.97
CA PHE A 31 22.96 16.75 -31.26
C PHE A 31 22.79 16.46 -29.73
N MET A 32 23.71 16.56 -28.76
CA MET A 32 25.03 17.24 -28.55
C MET A 32 24.95 18.77 -28.41
N ASP A 33 25.31 19.45 -27.31
CA ASP A 33 26.04 19.10 -26.07
C ASP A 33 25.41 19.90 -24.87
N VAL A 34 25.80 19.84 -23.59
CA VAL A 34 27.10 20.15 -22.95
C VAL A 34 27.18 19.56 -21.53
N PHE A 35 28.36 19.10 -21.13
CA PHE A 35 28.71 18.70 -19.75
C PHE A 35 29.09 19.87 -18.84
N TYR A 36 28.85 19.71 -17.53
CA TYR A 36 29.79 20.18 -16.50
C TYR A 36 29.96 19.10 -15.44
N MET A 37 31.17 18.98 -14.88
CA MET A 37 31.55 17.89 -13.98
C MET A 37 32.43 18.45 -12.87
N GLU A 38 32.09 18.19 -11.60
CA GLU A 38 32.97 18.58 -10.48
C GLU A 38 32.93 17.57 -9.31
N SER A 39 34.12 17.04 -9.00
CA SER A 39 34.58 16.37 -7.77
C SER A 39 33.58 15.65 -6.83
N LEU A 40 33.63 14.31 -6.84
CA LEU A 40 33.27 13.46 -5.69
C LEU A 40 34.53 13.11 -4.86
N PRO A 41 34.50 13.19 -3.51
CA PRO A 41 35.48 12.53 -2.65
C PRO A 41 35.10 11.07 -2.40
N LEU A 42 36.09 10.17 -2.33
CA LEU A 42 35.86 8.73 -2.08
C LEU A 42 35.70 8.43 -0.58
N PHE A 43 34.84 7.46 -0.25
CA PHE A 43 34.91 6.70 1.01
C PHE A 43 35.22 5.22 0.74
N PRO A 44 36.15 4.58 1.50
CA PRO A 44 36.59 3.23 1.23
C PRO A 44 35.70 2.17 1.89
N SER A 45 35.35 1.11 1.16
CA SER A 45 34.67 -0.05 1.72
C SER A 45 35.66 -1.06 2.30
N ARG A 46 35.35 -1.61 3.50
CA ARG A 46 35.69 -2.97 3.96
C ARG A 46 35.29 -3.22 5.42
N SER A 47 34.39 -4.18 5.64
CA SER A 47 34.64 -5.33 6.51
C SER A 47 33.62 -6.44 6.22
N ARG A 48 33.92 -7.67 6.64
CA ARG A 48 33.02 -8.83 6.57
C ARG A 48 32.90 -9.42 7.96
N CYS A 49 31.69 -9.67 8.44
CA CYS A 49 31.44 -10.60 9.55
C CYS A 49 30.24 -11.49 9.20
N PHE A 50 30.41 -12.81 9.33
CA PHE A 50 29.31 -13.74 9.57
C PHE A 50 28.99 -13.68 11.08
N PHE A 51 27.76 -14.02 11.51
CA PHE A 51 27.54 -14.88 12.69
C PHE A 51 26.08 -15.37 12.83
N SER A 52 25.77 -16.11 13.89
CA SER A 52 24.64 -17.07 13.96
C SER A 52 23.36 -16.56 14.64
N VAL A 53 22.22 -16.91 14.02
CA VAL A 53 20.83 -16.70 14.47
C VAL A 53 20.56 -17.17 15.91
N ALA A 54 21.26 -18.22 16.38
CA ALA A 54 21.06 -18.81 17.71
C ALA A 54 21.31 -17.84 18.89
N SER A 55 21.91 -16.68 18.62
CA SER A 55 22.29 -15.68 19.63
C SER A 55 21.13 -14.78 20.09
N MET A 56 20.14 -14.54 19.23
CA MET A 56 19.16 -13.46 19.43
C MET A 56 18.08 -13.79 20.46
N SER A 57 17.60 -15.04 20.50
CA SER A 57 16.45 -15.45 21.32
C SER A 57 16.69 -15.43 22.83
N ARG A 58 17.96 -15.47 23.28
CA ARG A 58 18.32 -15.39 24.71
C ARG A 58 18.36 -13.95 25.21
N ILE A 59 18.88 -13.03 24.40
CA ILE A 59 19.17 -11.65 24.82
C ILE A 59 17.89 -10.84 25.10
N ALA A 60 16.80 -11.12 24.37
CA ALA A 60 15.51 -10.46 24.58
C ALA A 60 14.91 -10.70 25.97
N LYS A 61 15.10 -11.90 26.56
CA LYS A 61 14.54 -12.23 27.89
C LYS A 61 15.27 -11.54 29.05
N ASP A 62 16.57 -11.22 28.91
CA ASP A 62 17.39 -10.67 30.00
C ASP A 62 17.33 -9.14 30.16
N GLY A 63 17.01 -8.40 29.09
CA GLY A 63 16.98 -6.94 29.10
C GLY A 63 15.75 -6.36 29.80
N VAL A 64 14.55 -6.76 29.34
CA VAL A 64 13.24 -6.21 29.77
C VAL A 64 13.08 -6.25 31.29
N GLY A 65 13.40 -7.40 31.90
CA GLY A 65 13.25 -7.60 33.33
C GLY A 65 14.14 -6.69 34.20
N LYS A 66 15.23 -6.09 33.70
CA LYS A 66 16.12 -5.26 34.53
C LYS A 66 15.55 -3.87 34.82
N GLY A 67 15.00 -3.19 33.82
CA GLY A 67 14.38 -1.87 33.99
C GLY A 67 13.11 -1.93 34.84
N LEU A 68 12.28 -2.95 34.64
CA LEU A 68 11.06 -3.16 35.44
C LEU A 68 11.40 -3.56 36.88
N ARG A 69 12.37 -4.48 37.09
CA ARG A 69 12.86 -4.82 38.45
C ARG A 69 13.42 -3.58 39.16
N GLN A 70 14.20 -2.72 38.51
CA GLN A 70 14.65 -1.46 39.14
C GLN A 70 13.48 -0.53 39.51
N ARG A 71 12.51 -0.28 38.64
CA ARG A 71 11.36 0.60 38.98
C ARG A 71 10.52 0.05 40.13
N ILE A 72 10.30 -1.27 40.19
CA ILE A 72 9.57 -1.94 41.30
C ILE A 72 10.41 -1.94 42.58
N GLN A 73 11.69 -2.30 42.50
CA GLN A 73 12.60 -2.35 43.65
C GLN A 73 12.81 -0.96 44.27
N THR A 74 12.98 0.11 43.48
CA THR A 74 13.12 1.47 44.02
C THR A 74 11.83 1.95 44.71
N LYS A 75 10.64 1.69 44.13
CA LYS A 75 9.36 1.99 44.80
C LYS A 75 9.17 1.18 46.09
N ARG A 76 9.57 -0.09 46.12
CA ARG A 76 9.52 -0.94 47.33
C ARG A 76 10.58 -0.55 48.37
N TRP A 77 11.78 -0.10 47.95
CA TRP A 77 12.86 0.38 48.83
C TRP A 77 12.49 1.67 49.56
N ASN A 78 11.91 2.65 48.86
CA ASN A 78 11.49 3.91 49.48
C ASN A 78 10.43 3.67 50.58
N ARG A 79 9.42 2.81 50.30
CA ARG A 79 8.47 2.34 51.33
C ARG A 79 9.14 1.62 52.50
N HIS A 80 10.27 0.93 52.26
CA HIS A 80 11.01 0.27 53.32
C HIS A 80 11.82 1.25 54.19
N GLN A 81 12.36 2.34 53.62
CA GLN A 81 12.97 3.44 54.39
C GLN A 81 11.92 4.22 55.23
N GLU A 82 10.70 4.41 54.70
CA GLU A 82 9.57 4.94 55.47
C GLU A 82 9.17 4.04 56.65
N ALA A 83 9.29 2.71 56.50
CA ALA A 83 9.06 1.75 57.57
C ALA A 83 10.22 1.67 58.59
N ILE A 84 11.48 1.80 58.14
CA ILE A 84 12.66 1.77 59.01
C ILE A 84 12.77 3.06 59.83
N THR A 85 12.34 4.21 59.30
CA THR A 85 12.24 5.47 60.06
C THR A 85 11.04 5.52 61.03
N SER A 86 10.29 4.41 61.18
CA SER A 86 9.17 4.30 62.12
C SER A 86 9.23 3.06 63.04
N GLY A 87 10.42 2.48 63.26
CA GLY A 87 10.66 1.35 64.19
C GLY A 87 11.67 1.66 65.30
N ASP A 88 11.25 1.46 66.55
CA ASP A 88 11.86 1.84 67.84
C ASP A 88 13.40 1.73 68.05
N SER A 89 13.92 2.62 68.90
CA SER A 89 15.04 2.33 69.80
C SER A 89 14.90 3.04 71.17
N ALA A 90 15.45 2.44 72.22
CA ALA A 90 15.20 2.71 73.64
C ALA A 90 16.49 3.20 74.36
N LEU A 91 16.52 3.90 75.52
CA LEU A 91 15.58 4.53 76.48
C LEU A 91 16.50 5.36 77.47
N PRO A 92 16.06 6.05 78.56
CA PRO A 92 14.72 6.43 79.04
C PRO A 92 14.53 7.93 79.41
N THR A 93 13.26 8.32 79.63
CA THR A 93 12.76 9.40 80.53
C THR A 93 13.50 10.75 80.70
N VAL A 94 12.94 11.82 80.11
CA VAL A 94 12.63 13.09 80.81
C VAL A 94 11.21 13.52 80.38
N HIS A 95 10.46 14.23 81.24
CA HIS A 95 9.04 14.52 81.03
C HIS A 95 8.74 15.48 79.84
N SER A 96 7.78 15.06 79.01
CA SER A 96 6.90 15.94 78.23
C SER A 96 5.59 15.16 77.95
N PRO A 97 4.40 15.78 77.99
CA PRO A 97 3.14 15.06 77.78
C PRO A 97 2.91 14.65 76.32
N GLN A 98 2.10 13.61 76.16
CA GLN A 98 1.39 13.26 74.92
C GLN A 98 0.46 14.46 74.56
N ASP A 99 0.14 14.75 73.29
CA ASP A 99 -0.56 13.82 72.41
C ASP A 99 0.02 13.60 71.00
N SER A 100 -0.35 12.44 70.45
CA SER A 100 0.11 11.92 69.18
C SER A 100 -0.43 12.69 67.97
N LEU A 101 0.46 12.99 67.01
CA LEU A 101 0.10 13.22 65.61
C LEU A 101 -0.41 11.92 64.97
N VAL A 102 -1.65 11.55 65.29
CA VAL A 102 -2.39 10.51 64.58
C VAL A 102 -2.46 10.94 63.11
N ARG A 103 -1.74 10.25 62.22
CA ARG A 103 -1.89 10.40 60.76
C ARG A 103 -3.33 10.06 60.38
N ASN A 104 -4.16 11.09 60.33
CA ASN A 104 -5.61 10.93 60.34
C ASN A 104 -6.10 10.51 58.95
N LYS A 105 -6.07 9.19 58.69
CA LYS A 105 -6.55 8.57 57.45
C LYS A 105 -8.00 8.94 57.15
N VAL A 106 -8.82 9.27 58.16
CA VAL A 106 -10.20 9.73 57.95
C VAL A 106 -10.20 11.14 57.33
N LEU A 107 -9.35 12.05 57.79
CA LEU A 107 -9.18 13.37 57.15
C LEU A 107 -8.56 13.26 55.75
N GLN A 108 -7.57 12.38 55.52
CA GLN A 108 -7.05 12.15 54.16
C GLN A 108 -8.11 11.55 53.22
N ASN A 109 -8.91 10.59 53.68
CA ASN A 109 -10.01 10.03 52.88
C ASN A 109 -11.12 11.05 52.63
N ALA A 110 -11.41 11.93 53.60
CA ALA A 110 -12.36 13.04 53.43
C ALA A 110 -11.85 14.08 52.41
N PHE A 111 -10.57 14.45 52.47
CA PHE A 111 -9.93 15.35 51.48
C PHE A 111 -9.88 14.76 50.06
N LEU A 112 -9.94 13.43 49.93
CA LEU A 112 -10.00 12.70 48.66
C LEU A 112 -11.43 12.36 48.21
N GLY A 113 -12.46 12.66 49.00
CA GLY A 113 -13.85 12.30 48.70
C GLY A 113 -14.15 10.79 48.77
N ASN A 114 -13.28 9.99 49.38
CA ASN A 114 -13.34 8.52 49.39
C ASN A 114 -14.45 8.00 50.33
N VAL A 115 -15.69 7.96 49.85
CA VAL A 115 -16.80 7.23 50.49
C VAL A 115 -16.42 5.75 50.59
N PRO A 116 -16.52 5.10 51.78
CA PRO A 116 -16.09 3.72 51.94
C PRO A 116 -16.93 2.77 51.05
N PRO A 117 -16.30 1.92 50.22
CA PRO A 117 -17.00 1.20 49.15
C PRO A 117 -18.01 0.19 49.71
N THR A 118 -19.21 0.22 49.13
CA THR A 118 -20.36 -0.57 49.59
C THR A 118 -20.12 -2.08 49.44
N ALA A 119 -20.92 -2.90 50.12
CA ALA A 119 -20.85 -4.35 49.98
C ALA A 119 -21.08 -4.82 48.53
N LEU A 120 -21.91 -4.09 47.77
CA LEU A 120 -22.14 -4.35 46.34
C LEU A 120 -20.93 -3.98 45.48
N GLN A 121 -20.33 -2.81 45.70
CA GLN A 121 -19.10 -2.36 45.03
C GLN A 121 -17.90 -3.28 45.33
N LYS A 122 -17.83 -3.84 46.55
CA LYS A 122 -16.85 -4.89 46.90
C LYS A 122 -17.10 -6.20 46.13
N LYS A 123 -18.34 -6.70 46.09
CA LYS A 123 -18.70 -7.89 45.30
C LYS A 123 -18.40 -7.70 43.81
N PHE A 124 -18.73 -6.53 43.25
CA PHE A 124 -18.45 -6.18 41.86
C PHE A 124 -16.95 -6.24 41.53
N ARG A 125 -16.08 -5.61 42.33
CA ARG A 125 -14.62 -5.63 42.05
C ARG A 125 -14.06 -7.04 42.06
N ASN A 126 -14.46 -7.88 43.02
CA ASN A 126 -14.08 -9.29 43.05
C ASN A 126 -14.58 -10.05 41.81
N ALA A 127 -15.83 -9.82 41.37
CA ALA A 127 -16.41 -10.48 40.20
C ALA A 127 -15.71 -10.07 38.88
N VAL A 128 -15.36 -8.79 38.74
CA VAL A 128 -14.63 -8.28 37.56
C VAL A 128 -13.19 -8.77 37.52
N GLN A 129 -12.49 -8.79 38.67
CA GLN A 129 -11.14 -9.36 38.76
C GLN A 129 -11.10 -10.87 38.48
N ALA A 130 -12.20 -11.58 38.75
CA ALA A 130 -12.39 -12.99 38.44
C ALA A 130 -13.03 -13.25 37.05
N SER A 131 -13.30 -12.21 36.25
CA SER A 131 -13.93 -12.37 34.93
C SER A 131 -12.98 -13.05 33.94
N THR A 132 -13.54 -13.92 33.09
CA THR A 132 -12.84 -14.62 32.01
C THR A 132 -13.03 -13.99 30.63
N SER A 133 -13.89 -12.96 30.50
CA SER A 133 -14.14 -12.26 29.23
C SER A 133 -14.47 -10.78 29.44
N LYS A 134 -14.25 -9.96 28.40
CA LYS A 134 -14.65 -8.54 28.40
C LYS A 134 -16.17 -8.34 28.52
N SER A 135 -16.97 -9.22 27.90
CA SER A 135 -18.44 -9.16 27.96
C SER A 135 -18.96 -9.23 29.40
N ASN A 136 -18.48 -10.21 30.16
CA ASN A 136 -18.99 -10.49 31.51
C ASN A 136 -18.55 -9.40 32.50
N ALA A 137 -17.38 -8.79 32.28
CA ALA A 137 -16.91 -7.65 33.06
C ALA A 137 -17.75 -6.38 32.81
N VAL A 138 -18.14 -6.12 31.56
CA VAL A 138 -19.04 -5.00 31.20
C VAL A 138 -20.47 -5.26 31.70
N GLU A 139 -20.99 -6.48 31.57
CA GLU A 139 -22.32 -6.84 32.09
C GLU A 139 -22.39 -6.64 33.61
N ALA A 140 -21.38 -7.09 34.36
CA ALA A 140 -21.28 -6.85 35.81
C ALA A 140 -21.26 -5.35 36.16
N PHE A 141 -20.69 -4.50 35.30
CA PHE A 141 -20.68 -3.05 35.48
C PHE A 141 -22.05 -2.42 35.20
N LEU A 142 -22.79 -2.89 34.19
CA LEU A 142 -24.16 -2.47 33.91
C LEU A 142 -25.14 -2.90 35.01
N LEU A 143 -24.94 -4.09 35.58
CA LEU A 143 -25.68 -4.56 36.75
C LEU A 143 -25.36 -3.73 38.01
N LEU A 144 -24.10 -3.32 38.21
CA LEU A 144 -23.75 -2.37 39.28
C LEU A 144 -24.38 -0.98 39.05
N ALA A 145 -24.27 -0.45 37.83
CA ALA A 145 -24.77 0.88 37.49
C ALA A 145 -26.30 0.97 37.65
N SER A 146 -27.04 -0.03 37.18
CA SER A 146 -28.50 -0.12 37.37
C SER A 146 -28.88 -0.29 38.85
N ALA A 147 -28.24 -1.20 39.58
CA ALA A 147 -28.53 -1.45 41.00
C ALA A 147 -28.14 -0.30 41.95
N THR A 148 -27.39 0.71 41.48
CA THR A 148 -27.00 1.91 42.24
C THR A 148 -27.68 3.19 41.75
N ASN A 149 -28.68 3.09 40.85
CA ASN A 149 -29.28 4.23 40.13
C ASN A 149 -28.28 5.09 39.32
N GLY A 150 -27.09 4.56 39.07
CA GLY A 150 -25.95 5.28 38.53
C GLY A 150 -25.08 5.94 39.62
N SER A 151 -24.61 5.16 40.60
CA SER A 151 -23.64 5.61 41.61
C SER A 151 -22.49 4.61 41.75
N VAL A 152 -21.58 4.66 40.78
CA VAL A 152 -20.39 3.79 40.70
C VAL A 152 -19.16 4.53 41.25
N SER A 153 -18.43 3.90 42.19
CA SER A 153 -17.23 4.52 42.77
C SER A 153 -16.03 4.47 41.81
N ARG A 154 -15.09 5.40 41.96
CA ARG A 154 -13.87 5.51 41.12
C ARG A 154 -13.07 4.20 41.09
N GLU A 155 -12.95 3.50 42.21
CA GLU A 155 -12.23 2.23 42.32
C GLU A 155 -12.94 1.09 41.58
N CYS A 156 -14.26 1.19 41.37
CA CYS A 156 -15.00 0.23 40.54
C CYS A 156 -14.70 0.46 39.06
N VAL A 157 -14.68 1.73 38.60
CA VAL A 157 -14.32 2.05 37.21
C VAL A 157 -12.85 1.70 36.92
N GLN A 158 -11.94 2.01 37.85
CA GLN A 158 -10.52 1.65 37.72
C GLN A 158 -10.32 0.12 37.69
N ALA A 159 -11.01 -0.64 38.56
CA ALA A 159 -10.97 -2.10 38.51
C ALA A 159 -11.52 -2.66 37.19
N LEU A 160 -12.55 -2.03 36.61
CA LEU A 160 -13.07 -2.38 35.29
C LEU A 160 -12.04 -2.13 34.18
N SER A 161 -11.52 -0.91 34.04
CA SER A 161 -10.62 -0.58 32.92
C SER A 161 -9.32 -1.38 32.97
N SER A 162 -8.72 -1.55 34.16
CA SER A 162 -7.56 -2.44 34.36
C SER A 162 -7.86 -3.90 33.98
N SER A 163 -9.04 -4.41 34.33
CA SER A 163 -9.42 -5.79 34.00
C SER A 163 -9.73 -5.97 32.51
N LEU A 164 -10.32 -4.97 31.86
CA LEU A 164 -10.56 -4.99 30.40
C LEU A 164 -9.25 -4.99 29.61
N VAL A 165 -8.23 -4.20 30.00
CA VAL A 165 -6.89 -4.25 29.38
C VAL A 165 -6.22 -5.60 29.61
N LYS A 166 -6.27 -6.13 30.84
CA LYS A 166 -5.78 -7.48 31.16
C LYS A 166 -6.44 -8.56 30.30
N LEU A 167 -7.75 -8.47 30.07
CA LEU A 167 -8.50 -9.39 29.22
C LEU A 167 -8.14 -9.20 27.73
N GLN A 168 -7.98 -7.96 27.26
CA GLN A 168 -7.52 -7.65 25.90
C GLN A 168 -6.16 -8.31 25.61
N VAL A 169 -5.17 -8.19 26.50
CA VAL A 169 -3.85 -8.83 26.31
C VAL A 169 -3.96 -10.35 26.30
N LYS A 170 -4.86 -10.95 27.10
CA LYS A 170 -5.14 -12.38 27.07
C LYS A 170 -5.85 -12.83 25.78
N GLU A 171 -6.67 -11.97 25.17
CA GLU A 171 -7.28 -12.14 23.85
C GLU A 171 -6.31 -11.85 22.67
N ASP A 172 -5.17 -11.21 22.93
CA ASP A 172 -4.12 -10.90 21.93
C ASP A 172 -2.92 -11.89 21.96
N LEU A 173 -2.64 -12.51 23.11
CA LEU A 173 -1.51 -13.43 23.31
C LEU A 173 -1.90 -14.88 23.66
N GLY A 174 -3.14 -15.10 24.06
CA GLY A 174 -3.55 -16.32 24.73
C GLY A 174 -3.16 -16.37 26.21
N GLU A 175 -4.02 -16.99 27.02
CA GLU A 175 -3.90 -17.09 28.48
C GLU A 175 -2.57 -17.74 28.94
N ALA A 176 -2.02 -18.68 28.17
CA ALA A 176 -0.78 -19.37 28.51
C ALA A 176 0.45 -18.48 28.35
N ALA A 177 0.58 -17.78 27.22
CA ALA A 177 1.72 -16.89 26.97
C ALA A 177 1.71 -15.67 27.90
N TYR A 178 0.52 -15.12 28.21
CA TYR A 178 0.39 -14.07 29.22
C TYR A 178 0.98 -14.49 30.57
N ARG A 179 0.72 -15.74 31.02
CA ARG A 179 1.29 -16.27 32.27
C ARG A 179 2.80 -16.48 32.20
N GLU A 180 3.34 -16.99 31.07
CA GLU A 180 4.80 -17.13 30.92
C GLU A 180 5.49 -15.76 30.99
N LEU A 181 4.97 -14.75 30.29
CA LEU A 181 5.53 -13.40 30.29
C LEU A 181 5.43 -12.74 31.67
N LEU A 182 4.31 -12.91 32.37
CA LEU A 182 4.12 -12.40 33.74
C LEU A 182 5.10 -13.05 34.73
N GLN A 183 5.29 -14.38 34.64
CA GLN A 183 6.29 -15.11 35.45
C GLN A 183 7.73 -14.68 35.11
N ALA A 184 8.05 -14.49 33.83
CA ALA A 184 9.35 -14.01 33.39
C ALA A 184 9.63 -12.56 33.82
N ALA A 185 8.60 -11.71 33.90
CA ALA A 185 8.69 -10.34 34.38
C ALA A 185 8.97 -10.25 35.90
N VAL A 186 8.39 -11.16 36.69
CA VAL A 186 8.76 -11.35 38.12
C VAL A 186 10.19 -11.85 38.22
N GLY A 187 10.53 -12.92 37.49
CA GLY A 187 11.90 -13.40 37.31
C GLY A 187 12.63 -13.78 38.61
N SER A 188 11.90 -14.36 39.56
CA SER A 188 12.40 -14.94 40.82
C SER A 188 11.42 -15.99 41.34
N ASP A 189 11.91 -17.15 41.79
CA ASP A 189 11.10 -18.23 42.37
C ASP A 189 10.93 -18.13 43.89
N ASP A 190 11.64 -17.19 44.55
CA ASP A 190 11.57 -16.90 45.98
C ASP A 190 10.15 -16.48 46.39
N GLU A 191 9.57 -17.14 47.39
CA GLU A 191 8.17 -16.99 47.80
C GLU A 191 7.79 -15.54 48.10
N ARG A 192 8.73 -14.75 48.64
CA ARG A 192 8.53 -13.32 48.94
C ARG A 192 8.24 -12.45 47.70
N TRP A 193 8.55 -12.94 46.51
CA TRP A 193 8.39 -12.23 45.23
C TRP A 193 7.41 -12.91 44.27
N ARG A 194 6.90 -14.10 44.62
CA ARG A 194 5.90 -14.84 43.85
C ARG A 194 4.52 -14.14 43.84
N ASP A 195 4.18 -13.42 44.90
CA ASP A 195 2.93 -12.68 45.02
C ASP A 195 2.97 -11.34 44.27
N ILE A 196 2.12 -11.23 43.24
CA ILE A 196 1.96 -10.04 42.39
C ILE A 196 0.73 -9.26 42.84
N SER A 197 0.83 -7.95 43.08
CA SER A 197 -0.35 -7.15 43.42
C SER A 197 -1.25 -6.89 42.20
N PRO A 198 -2.57 -6.68 42.37
CA PRO A 198 -3.47 -6.34 41.24
C PRO A 198 -3.05 -5.06 40.50
N GLU A 199 -2.40 -4.12 41.19
CA GLU A 199 -1.83 -2.92 40.59
C GLU A 199 -0.56 -3.21 39.78
N GLU A 200 0.31 -4.11 40.27
CA GLU A 200 1.51 -4.55 39.55
C GLU A 200 1.14 -5.38 38.29
N GLU A 201 0.14 -6.26 38.39
CA GLU A 201 -0.42 -6.99 37.24
C GLU A 201 -1.12 -6.05 36.25
N SER A 202 -1.83 -5.02 36.71
CA SER A 202 -2.42 -3.99 35.83
C SER A 202 -1.35 -3.18 35.09
N ILE A 203 -0.27 -2.78 35.75
CA ILE A 203 0.84 -2.05 35.12
C ILE A 203 1.52 -2.93 34.05
N PHE A 204 1.71 -4.22 34.35
CA PHE A 204 2.23 -5.19 33.37
C PHE A 204 1.29 -5.37 32.18
N ALA A 205 -0.03 -5.47 32.40
CA ALA A 205 -1.02 -5.58 31.34
C ALA A 205 -1.02 -4.35 30.42
N THR A 206 -1.03 -3.13 30.96
CA THR A 206 -0.96 -1.91 30.13
C THR A 206 0.37 -1.83 29.36
N TYR A 207 1.50 -2.23 29.95
CA TYR A 207 2.79 -2.26 29.26
C TYR A 207 2.85 -3.24 28.07
N GLU A 208 2.46 -4.51 28.28
CA GLU A 208 2.43 -5.48 27.16
C GLU A 208 1.37 -5.09 26.12
N ARG A 209 0.27 -4.42 26.50
CA ARG A 209 -0.70 -3.87 25.56
C ARG A 209 -0.13 -2.75 24.69
N GLN A 210 0.53 -1.74 25.27
CA GLN A 210 1.22 -0.67 24.52
C GLN A 210 2.23 -1.25 23.50
N LYS A 211 2.96 -2.29 23.91
CA LYS A 211 3.93 -3.00 23.07
C LYS A 211 3.26 -3.72 21.90
N LEU A 212 2.16 -4.43 22.14
CA LEU A 212 1.35 -5.07 21.08
C LEU A 212 0.75 -4.04 20.12
N GLU A 213 0.28 -2.90 20.63
CA GLU A 213 -0.27 -1.82 19.81
C GLU A 213 0.76 -1.23 18.86
N ARG A 214 1.99 -0.99 19.30
CA ARG A 214 3.09 -0.51 18.43
C ARG A 214 3.35 -1.46 17.25
N HIS A 215 3.23 -2.77 17.46
CA HIS A 215 3.36 -3.78 16.40
C HIS A 215 2.10 -3.92 15.54
N ALA A 216 0.90 -3.68 16.07
CA ALA A 216 -0.35 -3.75 15.34
C ALA A 216 -0.59 -2.49 14.47
N GLU A 217 -0.35 -1.29 15.00
CA GLU A 217 -0.46 -0.01 14.28
C GLU A 217 0.50 0.06 13.08
N ARG A 218 1.69 -0.53 13.22
CA ARG A 218 2.71 -0.69 12.17
C ARG A 218 2.75 -2.09 11.54
N GLY A 219 1.71 -2.91 11.76
CA GLY A 219 1.49 -4.20 11.08
C GLY A 219 2.67 -5.18 11.02
N SER A 220 3.65 -5.08 11.92
CA SER A 220 4.91 -5.82 11.85
C SER A 220 4.69 -7.29 12.27
N GLY A 221 4.49 -8.17 11.29
CA GLY A 221 3.99 -9.53 11.46
C GLY A 221 4.94 -10.51 12.17
N PHE A 222 5.16 -10.33 13.47
CA PHE A 222 5.88 -11.28 14.34
C PHE A 222 4.96 -12.27 15.07
N ASN A 223 3.64 -12.06 15.09
CA ASN A 223 2.67 -13.07 15.53
C ASN A 223 1.66 -13.38 14.41
N LYS A 224 1.49 -14.68 14.10
CA LYS A 224 0.50 -15.18 13.11
C LYS A 224 -0.95 -15.03 13.59
N GLU A 225 -1.16 -14.80 14.88
CA GLU A 225 -2.49 -14.69 15.50
C GLU A 225 -3.06 -13.25 15.46
N LEU A 226 -2.26 -12.25 15.08
CA LEU A 226 -2.72 -10.87 14.84
C LEU A 226 -3.40 -10.69 13.46
N GLY A 227 -4.00 -11.75 12.92
CA GLY A 227 -4.73 -11.72 11.65
C GLY A 227 -6.02 -10.89 11.73
N MET A 228 -6.09 -9.82 10.94
CA MET A 228 -7.29 -9.04 10.62
C MET A 228 -8.29 -8.81 11.79
N LYS A 229 -7.82 -8.31 12.94
CA LYS A 229 -8.76 -7.77 13.96
C LYS A 229 -9.45 -6.52 13.41
N VAL A 230 -10.78 -6.56 13.37
CA VAL A 230 -11.63 -5.49 12.85
C VAL A 230 -11.56 -4.28 13.78
N GLU A 231 -10.94 -3.18 13.33
CA GLU A 231 -10.71 -1.99 14.17
C GLU A 231 -12.00 -1.54 14.85
N GLY A 232 -12.00 -1.56 16.18
CA GLY A 232 -13.10 -1.02 16.97
C GLY A 232 -14.09 -2.04 17.53
N SER A 233 -13.73 -3.31 17.72
CA SER A 233 -14.63 -4.31 18.31
C SER A 233 -15.10 -3.98 19.74
N ASP A 234 -14.43 -3.08 20.45
CA ASP A 234 -14.82 -2.54 21.76
C ASP A 234 -15.46 -1.14 21.71
N ASN A 235 -15.66 -0.53 20.53
CA ASN A 235 -16.25 0.81 20.37
C ASN A 235 -17.55 1.00 21.19
N GLU A 236 -18.48 0.05 21.09
CA GLU A 236 -19.77 0.12 21.80
C GLU A 236 -19.61 0.00 23.32
N LYS A 237 -18.70 -0.88 23.76
CA LYS A 237 -18.41 -1.13 25.18
C LYS A 237 -17.81 0.12 25.82
N VAL A 238 -16.88 0.77 25.12
CA VAL A 238 -16.22 2.01 25.56
C VAL A 238 -17.19 3.19 25.53
N ALA A 239 -18.01 3.35 24.48
CA ALA A 239 -19.03 4.41 24.43
C ALA A 239 -20.07 4.27 25.56
N LEU A 240 -20.45 3.03 25.90
CA LEU A 240 -21.37 2.75 27.00
C LEU A 240 -20.76 3.04 28.38
N ILE A 241 -19.45 2.79 28.57
CA ILE A 241 -18.72 3.18 29.78
C ILE A 241 -18.59 4.71 29.85
N GLU A 242 -18.18 5.38 28.76
CA GLU A 242 -18.10 6.86 28.67
C GLU A 242 -19.43 7.52 29.04
N PHE A 243 -20.55 7.00 28.54
CA PHE A 243 -21.89 7.50 28.84
C PHE A 243 -22.24 7.45 30.34
N GLN A 244 -21.91 6.35 31.04
CA GLN A 244 -22.13 6.26 32.49
C GLN A 244 -21.22 7.24 33.25
N LEU A 245 -19.95 7.38 32.85
CA LEU A 245 -19.02 8.32 33.47
C LEU A 245 -19.49 9.77 33.33
N ARG A 246 -19.91 10.18 32.13
CA ARG A 246 -20.51 11.50 31.86
C ARG A 246 -21.75 11.77 32.71
N ARG A 247 -22.59 10.75 32.95
CA ARG A 247 -23.76 10.84 33.82
C ARG A 247 -23.38 11.08 35.29
N HIS A 248 -22.33 10.44 35.80
CA HIS A 248 -21.93 10.59 37.20
C HIS A 248 -21.32 11.96 37.52
N THR A 249 -20.61 12.59 36.59
CA THR A 249 -19.95 13.89 36.81
C THR A 249 -20.91 15.07 37.06
N ASN A 250 -22.20 14.93 36.76
CA ASN A 250 -23.19 15.96 37.04
C ASN A 250 -23.72 15.93 38.49
N ASP A 251 -23.74 14.74 39.11
CA ASP A 251 -24.29 14.53 40.47
C ASP A 251 -23.20 14.21 41.52
N SER A 252 -21.97 13.91 41.11
CA SER A 252 -20.88 13.46 41.99
C SER A 252 -19.54 14.11 41.63
N MET A 253 -18.97 14.85 42.59
CA MET A 253 -17.75 15.65 42.41
C MET A 253 -16.44 14.82 42.47
N VAL A 254 -16.47 13.55 42.05
CA VAL A 254 -15.30 12.66 42.07
C VAL A 254 -14.69 12.57 40.68
N PRO A 255 -13.48 13.12 40.42
CA PRO A 255 -12.88 13.09 39.10
C PRO A 255 -12.46 11.67 38.68
N VAL A 256 -12.73 11.34 37.42
CA VAL A 256 -12.22 10.12 36.77
C VAL A 256 -10.70 10.24 36.62
N SER A 257 -9.96 9.18 36.94
CA SER A 257 -8.49 9.15 36.75
C SER A 257 -8.12 9.14 35.27
N ASN A 258 -7.08 9.89 34.88
CA ASN A 258 -6.51 9.81 33.53
C ASN A 258 -6.11 8.35 33.17
N ASP A 259 -5.51 7.61 34.12
CA ASP A 259 -5.18 6.18 34.01
C ASP A 259 -6.39 5.32 33.58
N THR A 260 -7.60 5.71 34.01
CA THR A 260 -8.84 5.02 33.67
C THR A 260 -9.22 5.24 32.20
N LEU A 261 -9.05 6.48 31.70
CA LEU A 261 -9.30 6.82 30.29
C LEU A 261 -8.21 6.27 29.36
N VAL A 262 -6.95 6.30 29.79
CA VAL A 262 -5.81 5.63 29.15
C VAL A 262 -6.09 4.14 28.96
N ASN A 263 -6.47 3.42 30.01
CA ASN A 263 -6.81 1.99 29.90
C ASN A 263 -7.99 1.73 28.95
N LEU A 264 -8.97 2.65 28.82
CA LEU A 264 -10.05 2.52 27.84
C LEU A 264 -9.58 2.82 26.39
N MET A 265 -8.58 3.69 26.21
CA MET A 265 -7.94 3.94 24.91
C MET A 265 -7.07 2.77 24.42
N HIS A 266 -6.57 1.94 25.34
CA HIS A 266 -5.79 0.74 25.05
C HIS A 266 -6.64 -0.51 24.77
N LEU A 267 -7.96 -0.36 24.59
CA LEU A 267 -8.83 -1.43 24.06
C LEU A 267 -8.84 -1.42 22.52
N ASP A 268 -9.50 -2.40 21.90
CA ASP A 268 -9.72 -2.42 20.45
C ASP A 268 -10.81 -1.42 20.07
N ILE A 269 -10.43 -0.14 20.02
CA ILE A 269 -11.29 0.99 19.65
C ILE A 269 -10.79 1.67 18.38
N SER A 270 -11.74 2.27 17.67
CA SER A 270 -11.45 3.14 16.52
C SER A 270 -10.86 4.48 16.95
N TRP A 271 -10.13 5.12 16.04
CA TRP A 271 -9.63 6.49 16.24
C TRP A 271 -10.72 7.51 16.60
N LEU A 272 -11.96 7.31 16.15
CA LEU A 272 -13.12 8.14 16.49
C LEU A 272 -13.52 8.00 17.97
N ALA A 273 -13.54 6.77 18.50
CA ALA A 273 -13.82 6.53 19.91
C ALA A 273 -12.67 7.02 20.80
N ALA A 274 -11.42 6.84 20.37
CA ALA A 274 -10.26 7.40 21.07
C ALA A 274 -10.30 8.94 21.10
N LEU A 275 -10.67 9.60 20.00
CA LEU A 275 -10.84 11.05 19.95
C LEU A 275 -11.96 11.55 20.88
N ARG A 276 -13.06 10.81 21.05
CA ARG A 276 -14.13 11.13 22.02
C ARG A 276 -13.63 11.05 23.47
N LEU A 277 -12.89 9.99 23.82
CA LEU A 277 -12.26 9.88 25.15
C LEU A 277 -11.27 11.03 25.41
N LEU A 278 -10.53 11.47 24.39
CA LEU A 278 -9.62 12.62 24.48
C LEU A 278 -10.37 13.96 24.64
N GLN A 279 -11.52 14.11 24.01
CA GLN A 279 -12.41 15.26 24.20
C GLN A 279 -13.01 15.26 25.61
N TYR A 280 -13.51 14.12 26.09
CA TYR A 280 -14.01 13.97 27.46
C TYR A 280 -12.93 14.30 28.50
N ALA A 281 -11.68 13.87 28.31
CA ALA A 281 -10.56 14.23 29.18
C ALA A 281 -10.33 15.76 29.27
N ARG A 282 -10.46 16.49 28.15
CA ARG A 282 -10.37 17.96 28.13
C ARG A 282 -11.58 18.63 28.81
N GLU A 283 -12.77 18.06 28.67
CA GLU A 283 -13.99 18.55 29.34
C GLU A 283 -13.91 18.37 30.86
N LEU A 284 -13.30 17.27 31.34
CA LEU A 284 -13.09 16.98 32.76
C LEU A 284 -12.07 17.90 33.45
N SER A 285 -11.11 18.47 32.71
CA SER A 285 -10.07 19.34 33.27
C SER A 285 -9.56 20.34 32.21
N PRO A 286 -10.32 21.40 31.88
CA PRO A 286 -9.98 22.31 30.78
C PRO A 286 -8.64 23.05 30.93
N GLU A 287 -8.16 23.22 32.17
CA GLU A 287 -6.90 23.88 32.50
C GLU A 287 -5.68 22.95 32.40
N VAL A 288 -5.88 21.63 32.26
CA VAL A 288 -4.80 20.63 32.25
C VAL A 288 -4.74 19.95 30.86
N PRO A 289 -3.61 20.00 30.14
CA PRO A 289 -3.49 19.28 28.87
C PRO A 289 -3.62 17.76 29.10
N PRO A 290 -4.27 17.01 28.19
CA PRO A 290 -4.33 15.55 28.29
C PRO A 290 -2.93 14.90 28.30
N ASN A 291 -2.81 13.78 29.00
CA ASN A 291 -1.57 12.99 29.06
C ASN A 291 -1.04 12.67 27.65
N MET A 292 0.27 12.80 27.46
CA MET A 292 0.99 12.45 26.23
C MET A 292 0.63 11.05 25.70
N GLU A 293 0.45 10.07 26.58
CA GLU A 293 0.03 8.71 26.24
C GLU A 293 -1.32 8.67 25.49
N MET A 294 -2.25 9.55 25.86
CA MET A 294 -3.56 9.70 25.21
C MET A 294 -3.44 10.42 23.86
N LEU A 295 -2.46 11.32 23.70
CA LEU A 295 -2.17 12.00 22.44
C LEU A 295 -1.45 11.07 21.46
N ASP A 296 -0.43 10.34 21.92
CA ASP A 296 0.29 9.32 21.13
C ASP A 296 -0.69 8.23 20.69
N ARG A 297 -1.49 7.63 21.59
CA ARG A 297 -2.47 6.57 21.22
C ARG A 297 -3.55 7.04 20.24
N VAL A 298 -4.06 8.28 20.37
CA VAL A 298 -5.01 8.84 19.39
C VAL A 298 -4.32 9.09 18.05
N THR A 299 -3.11 9.65 18.04
CA THR A 299 -2.38 9.91 16.78
C THR A 299 -1.92 8.63 16.08
N GLY A 300 -1.56 7.57 16.82
CA GLY A 300 -1.32 6.23 16.31
C GLY A 300 -2.53 5.64 15.60
N LEU A 301 -3.71 5.59 16.25
CA LEU A 301 -4.95 5.15 15.61
C LEU A 301 -5.38 6.02 14.42
N MET A 302 -5.05 7.32 14.43
CA MET A 302 -5.28 8.24 13.31
C MET A 302 -4.30 8.06 12.14
N THR A 303 -3.20 7.31 12.28
CA THR A 303 -2.14 7.20 11.25
C THR A 303 -1.81 5.76 10.83
N GLY A 304 -2.03 4.77 11.71
CA GLY A 304 -1.74 3.35 11.49
C GLY A 304 -2.53 2.70 10.34
N TYR A 305 -2.21 1.44 10.07
CA TYR A 305 -2.70 0.72 8.89
C TYR A 305 -4.23 0.55 8.82
N LYS A 306 -4.79 0.54 7.60
CA LYS A 306 -6.23 0.33 7.37
C LYS A 306 -6.57 -1.16 7.38
N SER A 307 -7.27 -1.64 8.41
CA SER A 307 -7.77 -3.02 8.48
C SER A 307 -9.10 -3.22 7.76
N ASN A 308 -10.02 -2.23 7.83
CA ASN A 308 -11.43 -2.41 7.45
C ASN A 308 -11.81 -1.78 6.09
N GLY A 309 -10.85 -1.29 5.29
CA GLY A 309 -11.07 -0.63 3.99
C GLY A 309 -11.82 0.74 4.02
N LEU A 310 -12.52 1.06 5.11
CA LEU A 310 -13.38 2.23 5.23
C LEU A 310 -12.60 3.50 5.58
N GLY A 311 -12.56 4.44 4.62
CA GLY A 311 -12.25 5.85 4.87
C GLY A 311 -10.80 6.30 4.63
N SER A 312 -10.59 7.61 4.76
CA SER A 312 -9.27 8.25 4.86
C SER A 312 -8.87 8.37 6.34
N ARG A 313 -7.58 8.14 6.62
CA ARG A 313 -6.99 8.38 7.95
C ARG A 313 -6.85 9.92 8.15
N PRO A 314 -7.27 10.50 9.29
CA PRO A 314 -7.40 11.96 9.47
C PRO A 314 -6.04 12.63 9.81
N TRP A 315 -5.10 12.55 8.89
CA TRP A 315 -3.71 13.00 9.07
C TRP A 315 -3.57 14.49 9.45
N THR A 316 -4.48 15.36 9.00
CA THR A 316 -4.49 16.78 9.36
C THR A 316 -4.74 16.99 10.86
N GLU A 317 -5.65 16.23 11.46
CA GLU A 317 -5.92 16.26 12.89
C GLU A 317 -4.77 15.62 13.68
N ALA A 318 -4.14 14.56 13.15
CA ALA A 318 -2.94 13.98 13.77
C ALA A 318 -1.78 15.00 13.85
N LEU A 319 -1.51 15.75 12.77
CA LEU A 319 -0.52 16.84 12.79
C LEU A 319 -0.94 17.99 13.73
N ARG A 320 -2.24 18.27 13.88
CA ARG A 320 -2.73 19.28 14.83
C ARG A 320 -2.53 18.83 16.29
N LEU A 321 -2.75 17.54 16.57
CA LEU A 321 -2.48 16.93 17.88
C LEU A 321 -0.99 16.87 18.18
N TYR A 322 -0.12 16.57 17.21
CA TYR A 322 1.34 16.67 17.36
C TYR A 322 1.79 18.09 17.73
N ASN A 323 1.30 19.12 17.02
CA ASN A 323 1.58 20.50 17.39
C ASN A 323 1.03 20.85 18.79
N THR A 324 -0.09 20.26 19.21
CA THR A 324 -0.62 20.42 20.58
C THR A 324 0.30 19.77 21.62
N ALA A 325 0.85 18.59 21.32
CA ALA A 325 1.77 17.86 22.19
C ALA A 325 3.08 18.65 22.43
N LEU A 326 3.69 19.19 21.38
CA LEU A 326 4.90 20.04 21.49
C LEU A 326 4.72 21.26 22.40
N HIS A 327 3.49 21.80 22.50
CA HIS A 327 3.17 22.96 23.34
C HIS A 327 2.52 22.59 24.68
N SER A 328 2.41 21.30 25.01
CA SER A 328 1.73 20.82 26.23
C SER A 328 2.55 21.01 27.52
N GLY A 329 3.86 21.18 27.40
CA GLY A 329 4.79 21.21 28.54
C GLY A 329 5.19 19.83 29.08
N TYR A 330 4.67 18.74 28.52
CA TYR A 330 5.14 17.38 28.79
C TYR A 330 6.37 17.00 27.95
N GLU A 331 7.13 16.01 28.39
CA GLU A 331 8.21 15.40 27.60
C GLU A 331 7.60 14.61 26.42
N THR A 332 8.02 14.91 25.18
CA THR A 332 7.60 14.17 23.98
C THR A 332 8.43 12.92 23.77
N SER A 333 7.84 11.87 23.18
CA SER A 333 8.51 10.60 22.93
C SER A 333 8.97 10.46 21.48
N LEU A 334 9.89 9.53 21.18
CA LEU A 334 10.17 9.16 19.79
C LEU A 334 8.92 8.61 19.08
N THR A 335 7.98 8.02 19.83
CA THR A 335 6.68 7.57 19.32
C THR A 335 5.81 8.77 18.87
N THR A 336 5.78 9.87 19.64
CA THR A 336 5.15 11.14 19.27
C THR A 336 5.66 11.67 17.94
N HIS A 337 6.99 11.71 17.75
CA HIS A 337 7.61 12.18 16.52
C HIS A 337 7.42 11.19 15.35
N ALA A 338 7.40 9.89 15.62
CA ALA A 338 7.10 8.86 14.61
C ALA A 338 5.67 8.96 14.09
N HIS A 339 4.66 9.16 14.94
CA HIS A 339 3.27 9.38 14.49
C HIS A 339 3.10 10.68 13.69
N ALA A 340 3.88 11.72 13.98
CA ALA A 340 3.91 12.94 13.16
C ALA A 340 4.49 12.70 11.75
N LEU A 341 5.51 11.85 11.65
CA LEU A 341 6.03 11.36 10.37
C LEU A 341 5.00 10.47 9.67
N ASP A 342 4.40 9.49 10.35
CA ASP A 342 3.34 8.66 9.77
C ASP A 342 2.15 9.51 9.26
N ALA A 343 1.81 10.62 9.93
CA ALA A 343 0.82 11.58 9.45
C ALA A 343 1.25 12.33 8.17
N LEU A 344 2.53 12.68 8.00
CA LEU A 344 3.05 13.23 6.74
C LEU A 344 3.03 12.18 5.63
N TRP A 345 3.37 10.92 5.92
CA TRP A 345 3.23 9.82 4.96
C TRP A 345 1.76 9.66 4.54
N ARG A 346 0.83 9.71 5.51
CA ARG A 346 -0.63 9.69 5.28
C ARG A 346 -1.19 10.91 4.56
N SER A 347 -0.47 12.03 4.43
CA SER A 347 -0.95 13.18 3.64
C SER A 347 -0.86 12.96 2.13
N ASN A 348 -0.17 11.89 1.68
CA ASN A 348 0.09 11.62 0.28
C ASN A 348 -0.54 10.30 -0.22
N ASP A 349 -1.76 10.38 -0.78
CA ASP A 349 -2.45 9.26 -1.43
C ASP A 349 -1.79 8.77 -2.75
N SER A 350 -0.65 9.33 -3.22
CA SER A 350 -0.05 8.95 -4.50
C SER A 350 0.29 7.45 -4.61
N PHE A 351 0.55 6.79 -3.48
CA PHE A 351 0.76 5.34 -3.41
C PHE A 351 -0.42 4.50 -3.91
N GLN A 352 -1.64 5.03 -3.85
CA GLN A 352 -2.84 4.41 -4.42
C GLN A 352 -3.06 4.79 -5.89
N LYS A 353 -2.27 5.73 -6.44
CA LYS A 353 -2.47 6.36 -7.75
C LYS A 353 -1.17 6.37 -8.57
N VAL A 354 -0.80 5.19 -9.07
CA VAL A 354 0.41 4.87 -9.87
C VAL A 354 0.74 5.86 -11.00
N HIS A 355 -0.25 6.58 -11.55
CA HIS A 355 -0.06 7.54 -12.65
C HIS A 355 -0.31 9.01 -12.24
N SER A 356 -0.39 9.30 -10.95
CA SER A 356 -0.48 10.66 -10.39
C SER A 356 0.82 11.00 -9.66
N PRO A 357 1.81 11.62 -10.32
CA PRO A 357 3.02 12.07 -9.65
C PRO A 357 2.66 13.08 -8.55
N VAL A 358 3.38 13.03 -7.44
CA VAL A 358 3.20 13.98 -6.33
C VAL A 358 3.49 15.39 -6.83
N ASN A 359 2.59 16.33 -6.55
CA ASN A 359 2.82 17.74 -6.87
C ASN A 359 4.12 18.22 -6.20
N ALA A 360 5.03 18.85 -6.94
CA ALA A 360 6.31 19.35 -6.44
C ALA A 360 6.17 20.23 -5.18
N ALA A 361 5.11 21.03 -5.07
CA ALA A 361 4.83 21.81 -3.86
C ALA A 361 4.53 20.93 -2.63
N HIS A 362 3.88 19.77 -2.83
CA HIS A 362 3.64 18.79 -1.78
C HIS A 362 4.89 17.95 -1.46
N GLN A 363 5.71 17.61 -2.46
CA GLN A 363 7.03 16.99 -2.23
C GLN A 363 7.91 17.88 -1.34
N GLN A 364 8.00 19.19 -1.66
CA GLN A 364 8.74 20.14 -0.86
C GLN A 364 8.17 20.28 0.57
N PHE A 365 6.83 20.29 0.73
CA PHE A 365 6.19 20.28 2.05
C PHE A 365 6.57 19.04 2.87
N LEU A 366 6.51 17.84 2.29
CA LEU A 366 6.89 16.59 2.95
C LEU A 366 8.34 16.60 3.42
N LEU A 367 9.28 16.94 2.52
CA LEU A 367 10.71 16.98 2.85
C LEU A 367 11.04 18.06 3.89
N THR A 368 10.41 19.23 3.80
CA THR A 368 10.63 20.34 4.76
C THR A 368 10.09 19.99 6.15
N SER A 369 8.90 19.39 6.23
CA SER A 369 8.30 18.95 7.50
C SER A 369 9.05 17.76 8.11
N ALA A 370 9.45 16.77 7.30
CA ALA A 370 10.26 15.64 7.77
C ALA A 370 11.62 16.10 8.30
N LYS A 371 12.29 17.01 7.58
CA LYS A 371 13.53 17.64 8.07
C LYS A 371 13.29 18.40 9.38
N LYS A 372 12.22 19.20 9.49
CA LYS A 372 11.92 19.91 10.75
C LYS A 372 11.78 18.94 11.92
N ILE A 373 11.09 17.80 11.75
CA ILE A 373 10.97 16.77 12.80
C ILE A 373 12.33 16.13 13.13
N LYS A 374 13.18 15.88 12.12
CA LYS A 374 14.55 15.36 12.33
C LYS A 374 15.44 16.34 13.09
N ASP A 375 15.39 17.62 12.74
CA ASP A 375 16.15 18.69 13.38
C ASP A 375 15.66 18.93 14.83
N GLU A 376 14.34 18.83 15.08
CA GLU A 376 13.73 18.89 16.41
C GLU A 376 14.26 17.74 17.30
N VAL A 377 14.14 16.48 16.86
CA VAL A 377 14.61 15.30 17.61
C VAL A 377 16.13 15.35 17.86
N ALA A 378 16.92 15.89 16.91
CA ALA A 378 18.35 16.10 17.11
C ALA A 378 18.69 17.17 18.15
N SER A 379 17.79 18.12 18.43
CA SER A 379 17.96 19.13 19.48
C SER A 379 17.63 18.60 20.88
N LEU A 380 16.71 17.64 20.98
CA LEU A 380 16.19 17.09 22.23
C LEU A 380 17.16 16.09 22.87
N LYS A 381 18.16 16.61 23.60
CA LYS A 381 19.25 15.85 24.27
C LYS A 381 18.82 14.68 25.19
N HIS A 382 17.55 14.59 25.56
CA HIS A 382 17.01 13.48 26.36
C HIS A 382 16.51 12.30 25.50
N LEU A 383 16.15 12.56 24.22
CA LEU A 383 15.79 11.52 23.27
C LEU A 383 17.04 10.87 22.68
N ARG A 384 16.95 9.56 22.47
CA ARG A 384 18.02 8.78 21.85
C ARG A 384 17.42 7.75 20.90
N VAL A 385 17.69 7.92 19.61
CA VAL A 385 17.31 6.97 18.55
C VAL A 385 18.08 5.67 18.75
N ALA A 386 17.47 4.70 19.43
CA ALA A 386 18.00 3.37 19.72
C ALA A 386 16.86 2.41 20.13
N GLY A 387 17.01 1.12 19.84
CA GLY A 387 15.99 0.10 20.15
C GLY A 387 14.67 0.33 19.42
N ASP A 388 13.60 -0.34 19.86
CA ASP A 388 12.33 -0.43 19.13
C ASP A 388 11.71 0.94 18.78
N GLU A 389 11.74 1.91 19.70
CA GLU A 389 11.25 3.28 19.45
C GLU A 389 12.14 4.05 18.46
N GLY A 390 13.45 3.78 18.46
CA GLY A 390 14.38 4.30 17.44
C GLY A 390 14.14 3.68 16.07
N CYS A 391 13.87 2.36 16.00
CA CYS A 391 13.55 1.66 14.76
C CYS A 391 12.25 2.22 14.15
N ASN A 392 11.19 2.32 14.97
CA ASN A 392 9.90 2.90 14.58
C ASN A 392 10.05 4.33 14.04
N TYR A 393 10.82 5.17 14.72
CA TYR A 393 11.06 6.56 14.28
C TYR A 393 11.79 6.64 12.93
N LEU A 394 12.81 5.81 12.70
CA LEU A 394 13.55 5.80 11.43
C LEU A 394 12.74 5.15 10.30
N GLU A 395 11.93 4.12 10.59
CA GLU A 395 10.98 3.55 9.64
C GLU A 395 9.93 4.58 9.19
N SER A 396 9.33 5.32 10.13
CA SER A 396 8.42 6.42 9.81
C SER A 396 9.12 7.54 9.02
N LEU A 397 10.41 7.80 9.26
CA LEU A 397 11.19 8.72 8.45
C LEU A 397 11.38 8.20 7.00
N VAL A 398 11.71 6.92 6.82
CA VAL A 398 11.76 6.26 5.49
C VAL A 398 10.40 6.34 4.80
N LYS A 399 9.29 6.10 5.51
CA LYS A 399 7.91 6.20 4.99
C LYS A 399 7.61 7.58 4.40
N VAL A 400 7.96 8.68 5.09
CA VAL A 400 7.74 10.06 4.58
C VAL A 400 8.67 10.41 3.41
N VAL A 401 9.93 10.03 3.51
CA VAL A 401 10.95 10.36 2.51
C VAL A 401 10.68 9.60 1.21
N ALA A 402 10.25 8.33 1.30
CA ALA A 402 9.68 7.57 0.20
C ALA A 402 8.41 8.22 -0.37
N ALA A 403 7.53 8.78 0.46
CA ALA A 403 6.32 9.50 0.02
C ALA A 403 6.64 10.78 -0.76
N ALA A 404 7.68 11.52 -0.39
CA ALA A 404 8.17 12.64 -1.19
C ALA A 404 8.77 12.19 -2.54
N GLY A 405 9.15 10.91 -2.65
CA GLY A 405 9.84 10.35 -3.80
C GLY A 405 11.36 10.56 -3.75
N ASP A 406 11.94 10.83 -2.59
CA ASP A 406 13.40 10.91 -2.42
C ASP A 406 13.95 9.52 -2.07
N TRP A 407 14.32 8.78 -3.12
CA TRP A 407 14.87 7.42 -2.99
C TRP A 407 16.28 7.39 -2.39
N GLU A 408 17.06 8.46 -2.52
CA GLU A 408 18.45 8.51 -2.02
C GLU A 408 18.46 8.71 -0.51
N SER A 409 17.66 9.65 0.00
CA SER A 409 17.48 9.82 1.45
C SER A 409 16.77 8.62 2.08
N ALA A 410 15.85 7.94 1.38
CA ALA A 410 15.21 6.73 1.88
C ALA A 410 16.21 5.56 2.03
N LEU A 411 17.13 5.39 1.06
CA LEU A 411 18.25 4.46 1.19
C LEU A 411 19.23 4.89 2.28
N GLY A 412 19.55 6.18 2.37
CA GLY A 412 20.45 6.72 3.40
C GLY A 412 19.98 6.38 4.82
N VAL A 413 18.71 6.64 5.14
CA VAL A 413 18.14 6.30 6.46
C VAL A 413 18.09 4.79 6.69
N LEU A 414 17.84 3.98 5.66
CA LEU A 414 17.92 2.51 5.78
C LEU A 414 19.35 2.02 6.07
N PHE A 415 20.38 2.65 5.50
CA PHE A 415 21.78 2.32 5.81
C PHE A 415 22.26 2.90 7.15
N ASP A 416 21.75 4.06 7.58
CA ASP A 416 22.01 4.61 8.92
C ASP A 416 21.56 3.65 10.04
N MET A 417 20.53 2.84 9.81
CA MET A 417 20.05 1.82 10.73
C MET A 417 21.05 0.65 10.92
N ASP A 418 21.79 0.28 9.87
CA ASP A 418 22.82 -0.78 9.92
C ASP A 418 24.15 -0.30 10.56
N ALA A 419 24.26 1.00 10.89
CA ALA A 419 25.52 1.66 11.22
C ALA A 419 25.69 2.07 12.70
N THR A 420 25.79 1.09 13.63
CA THR A 420 26.35 1.35 14.98
C THR A 420 27.35 0.29 15.45
N PRO A 421 28.62 0.67 15.75
CA PRO A 421 29.63 -0.28 16.23
C PRO A 421 29.50 -0.58 17.73
N ASP A 422 29.85 -1.82 18.07
CA ASP A 422 30.30 -2.37 19.36
C ASP A 422 29.55 -2.06 20.67
N GLY A 423 29.33 -3.12 21.45
CA GLY A 423 29.32 -3.03 22.91
C GLY A 423 28.05 -2.50 23.57
N LEU A 424 26.87 -2.99 23.18
CA LEU A 424 25.70 -3.32 24.04
C LEU A 424 24.48 -3.64 23.15
N SER A 425 23.95 -4.87 23.24
CA SER A 425 22.92 -5.42 22.34
C SER A 425 21.55 -4.73 22.37
N HIS A 426 21.34 -3.78 23.27
CA HIS A 426 20.12 -2.96 23.37
C HIS A 426 20.16 -1.69 22.50
N ARG A 427 21.18 -1.55 21.64
CA ARG A 427 21.41 -0.37 20.80
C ARG A 427 21.04 -0.57 19.32
N LEU A 428 20.79 -1.81 18.90
CA LEU A 428 20.62 -2.18 17.50
C LEU A 428 19.37 -1.51 16.90
N LEU A 429 19.54 -0.82 15.78
CA LEU A 429 18.47 -0.23 14.99
C LEU A 429 18.12 -1.19 13.84
N VAL A 430 17.47 -2.32 14.13
CA VAL A 430 17.22 -3.36 13.13
C VAL A 430 16.18 -2.87 12.10
N PRO A 431 16.49 -2.81 10.79
CA PRO A 431 15.50 -2.47 9.77
C PRO A 431 14.38 -3.51 9.71
N THR A 432 13.13 -3.04 9.72
CA THR A 432 11.96 -3.92 9.63
C THR A 432 11.69 -4.35 8.18
N ALA A 433 10.85 -5.37 8.02
CA ALA A 433 10.28 -5.74 6.72
C ALA A 433 9.66 -4.52 5.99
N GLU A 434 8.97 -3.64 6.72
CA GLU A 434 8.37 -2.44 6.15
C GLU A 434 9.41 -1.37 5.78
N THR A 435 10.47 -1.21 6.58
CA THR A 435 11.58 -0.28 6.28
C THR A 435 12.18 -0.61 4.90
N PHE A 436 12.47 -1.90 4.65
CA PHE A 436 12.91 -2.38 3.34
C PHE A 436 11.85 -2.14 2.25
N ALA A 437 10.58 -2.42 2.53
CA ALA A 437 9.51 -2.23 1.55
C ALA A 437 9.38 -0.77 1.10
N PHE A 438 9.38 0.21 2.01
CA PHE A 438 9.28 1.62 1.66
C PHE A 438 10.51 2.15 0.91
N ALA A 439 11.72 1.68 1.25
CA ALA A 439 12.92 1.99 0.47
C ALA A 439 12.88 1.38 -0.95
N MET A 440 12.40 0.13 -1.10
CA MET A 440 12.16 -0.48 -2.41
C MET A 440 11.09 0.26 -3.21
N ILE A 441 9.98 0.66 -2.58
CA ILE A 441 8.90 1.47 -3.19
C ILE A 441 9.47 2.77 -3.76
N ALA A 442 10.31 3.49 -3.00
CA ALA A 442 10.94 4.73 -3.47
C ALA A 442 11.83 4.49 -4.69
N CYS A 443 12.63 3.42 -4.69
CA CYS A 443 13.43 3.00 -5.84
C CYS A 443 12.55 2.68 -7.06
N ASN A 444 11.47 1.91 -6.86
CA ASN A 444 10.54 1.50 -7.92
C ASN A 444 9.88 2.70 -8.59
N VAL A 445 9.31 3.63 -7.80
CA VAL A 445 8.63 4.84 -8.31
C VAL A 445 9.59 5.72 -9.13
N LYS A 446 10.89 5.69 -8.84
CA LYS A 446 11.94 6.37 -9.61
C LYS A 446 12.52 5.56 -10.79
N GLY A 447 12.05 4.33 -11.01
CA GLY A 447 12.53 3.44 -12.08
C GLY A 447 13.82 2.66 -11.75
N ASN A 448 14.34 2.80 -10.53
CA ASN A 448 15.63 2.24 -10.08
C ASN A 448 15.53 0.74 -9.72
N ALA A 449 15.13 -0.07 -10.69
CA ALA A 449 14.95 -1.53 -10.58
C ALA A 449 16.15 -2.25 -9.94
N THR A 450 17.39 -1.86 -10.28
CA THR A 450 18.62 -2.49 -9.76
C THR A 450 18.83 -2.28 -8.26
N HIS A 451 18.51 -1.09 -7.74
CA HIS A 451 18.56 -0.82 -6.31
C HIS A 451 17.44 -1.55 -5.57
N SER A 452 16.21 -1.55 -6.11
CA SER A 452 15.10 -2.32 -5.53
C SER A 452 15.40 -3.82 -5.49
N TYR A 453 15.99 -4.40 -6.55
CA TYR A 453 16.39 -5.80 -6.58
C TYR A 453 17.48 -6.12 -5.55
N SER A 454 18.44 -5.20 -5.35
CA SER A 454 19.50 -5.38 -4.35
C SER A 454 18.92 -5.40 -2.93
N LEU A 455 17.99 -4.49 -2.62
CA LEU A 455 17.23 -4.52 -1.37
C LEU A 455 16.35 -5.76 -1.23
N GLN A 456 15.71 -6.22 -2.32
CA GLN A 456 14.89 -7.43 -2.33
C GLN A 456 15.70 -8.67 -1.92
N GLN A 457 16.96 -8.80 -2.37
CA GLN A 457 17.81 -9.92 -1.93
C GLN A 457 18.09 -9.86 -0.43
N ILE A 458 18.47 -8.68 0.10
CA ILE A 458 18.73 -8.49 1.54
C ILE A 458 17.46 -8.74 2.38
N PHE A 459 16.32 -8.23 1.92
CA PHE A 459 15.00 -8.49 2.53
C PHE A 459 14.73 -10.00 2.65
N LYS A 460 15.00 -10.76 1.57
CA LYS A 460 14.83 -12.23 1.55
C LYS A 460 15.79 -13.01 2.43
N GLU A 461 16.85 -12.41 2.96
CA GLU A 461 17.71 -13.06 3.97
C GLU A 461 17.06 -13.13 5.36
N SER A 462 16.08 -12.24 5.64
CA SER A 462 15.45 -12.11 6.97
C SER A 462 13.92 -12.16 6.98
N TYR A 463 13.27 -11.89 5.84
CA TYR A 463 11.82 -11.65 5.73
C TYR A 463 11.21 -12.33 4.51
N SER A 464 9.87 -12.42 4.51
CA SER A 464 9.06 -12.86 3.38
C SER A 464 8.08 -11.76 2.98
N TRP A 465 7.48 -11.82 1.79
CA TRP A 465 6.39 -10.88 1.44
C TRP A 465 5.18 -10.98 2.38
N ARG A 466 5.00 -12.12 3.06
CA ARG A 466 3.97 -12.33 4.09
C ARG A 466 4.33 -11.74 5.46
N SER A 467 5.52 -11.15 5.59
CA SER A 467 5.96 -10.38 6.77
C SER A 467 5.55 -8.90 6.71
N LEU A 468 4.94 -8.44 5.61
CA LEU A 468 4.43 -7.08 5.41
C LEU A 468 2.95 -6.98 5.77
N HIS A 469 2.52 -5.83 6.30
CA HIS A 469 1.10 -5.51 6.38
C HIS A 469 0.48 -5.44 4.96
N SER A 470 -0.80 -5.81 4.79
CA SER A 470 -1.41 -5.88 3.46
C SER A 470 -1.49 -4.53 2.73
N GLU A 471 -1.70 -3.41 3.45
CA GLU A 471 -1.61 -2.06 2.87
C GLU A 471 -0.17 -1.71 2.37
N VAL A 472 0.88 -2.26 3.01
CA VAL A 472 2.28 -2.09 2.57
C VAL A 472 2.60 -3.01 1.40
N LEU A 473 2.17 -4.28 1.45
CA LEU A 473 2.28 -5.23 0.35
C LEU A 473 1.56 -4.71 -0.90
N LEU A 474 0.35 -4.17 -0.74
CA LEU A 474 -0.38 -3.48 -1.80
C LEU A 474 0.44 -2.32 -2.38
N THR A 475 0.95 -1.43 -1.53
CA THR A 475 1.76 -0.29 -1.98
C THR A 475 3.01 -0.75 -2.74
N TYR A 476 3.68 -1.80 -2.27
CA TYR A 476 4.81 -2.43 -2.94
C TYR A 476 4.42 -2.98 -4.31
N LEU A 477 3.36 -3.79 -4.41
CA LEU A 477 2.86 -4.35 -5.67
C LEU A 477 2.40 -3.27 -6.68
N GLN A 478 1.79 -2.18 -6.22
CA GLN A 478 1.46 -1.03 -7.07
C GLN A 478 2.74 -0.35 -7.59
N SER A 479 3.78 -0.20 -6.75
CA SER A 479 5.06 0.42 -7.12
C SER A 479 5.82 -0.36 -8.22
N LEU A 480 5.69 -1.70 -8.26
CA LEU A 480 6.36 -2.54 -9.27
C LEU A 480 5.98 -2.16 -10.71
N ARG A 481 4.83 -1.51 -10.94
CA ARG A 481 4.39 -1.09 -12.29
C ARG A 481 5.38 -0.16 -12.98
N HIS A 482 6.03 0.72 -12.22
CA HIS A 482 7.02 1.66 -12.73
C HIS A 482 8.27 0.97 -13.31
N ILE A 483 8.54 -0.29 -12.92
CA ILE A 483 9.71 -1.08 -13.37
C ILE A 483 9.35 -2.33 -14.19
N THR A 484 8.07 -2.56 -14.52
CA THR A 484 7.62 -3.76 -15.29
C THR A 484 8.34 -3.99 -16.62
N ARG A 485 8.95 -2.96 -17.23
CA ARG A 485 9.73 -3.06 -18.48
C ARG A 485 11.23 -3.27 -18.26
N THR A 486 11.75 -3.03 -17.05
CA THR A 486 13.18 -3.06 -16.72
C THR A 486 13.55 -4.14 -15.69
N ALA A 487 12.56 -4.68 -14.98
CA ALA A 487 12.72 -5.70 -13.96
C ALA A 487 12.07 -7.03 -14.38
N PRO A 488 12.85 -8.05 -14.82
CA PRO A 488 12.29 -9.34 -15.21
C PRO A 488 11.68 -10.11 -14.03
N TRP A 489 12.21 -9.90 -12.82
CA TRP A 489 11.83 -10.56 -11.57
C TRP A 489 10.44 -10.21 -11.02
N VAL A 490 9.71 -9.28 -11.64
CA VAL A 490 8.38 -8.85 -11.16
C VAL A 490 7.37 -9.99 -11.13
N GLY A 491 7.47 -10.97 -12.04
CA GLY A 491 6.60 -12.15 -12.02
C GLY A 491 6.96 -13.19 -10.96
N GLU A 492 8.25 -13.32 -10.61
CA GLU A 492 8.72 -14.21 -9.55
C GLU A 492 8.05 -13.89 -8.20
N ILE A 493 7.86 -12.60 -7.91
CA ILE A 493 7.18 -12.12 -6.68
C ILE A 493 5.70 -12.52 -6.68
N VAL A 494 5.02 -12.42 -7.82
CA VAL A 494 3.60 -12.82 -7.92
C VAL A 494 3.47 -14.33 -7.74
N GLU A 495 4.40 -15.12 -8.28
CA GLU A 495 4.44 -16.56 -8.02
C GLU A 495 4.74 -16.89 -6.56
N GLU A 496 5.72 -16.24 -5.94
CA GLU A 496 6.10 -16.44 -4.54
C GLU A 496 4.94 -16.12 -3.58
N LEU A 497 4.13 -15.11 -3.88
CA LEU A 497 2.91 -14.81 -3.13
C LEU A 497 1.82 -15.88 -3.25
N VAL A 498 1.78 -16.63 -4.37
CA VAL A 498 0.73 -17.62 -4.68
C VAL A 498 1.13 -19.05 -4.31
N LYS A 499 2.44 -19.39 -4.38
CA LYS A 499 2.98 -20.75 -4.22
C LYS A 499 2.61 -21.44 -2.89
N ASP A 500 2.46 -20.68 -1.81
CA ASP A 500 2.18 -21.24 -0.47
C ASP A 500 0.69 -21.53 -0.18
N GLY A 501 -0.25 -21.14 -1.05
CA GLY A 501 -1.69 -21.34 -0.85
C GLY A 501 -2.35 -20.54 0.30
N ASN A 502 -1.58 -19.76 1.07
CA ASN A 502 -2.09 -18.92 2.14
C ASN A 502 -2.95 -17.76 1.60
N GLY A 503 -4.07 -17.44 2.27
CA GLY A 503 -5.01 -16.37 1.87
C GLY A 503 -4.35 -15.00 1.62
N LEU A 504 -4.93 -14.18 0.75
CA LEU A 504 -4.38 -12.90 0.31
C LEU A 504 -5.50 -11.87 0.13
N ASP A 505 -5.36 -10.68 0.74
CA ASP A 505 -6.37 -9.61 0.70
C ASP A 505 -6.76 -9.24 -0.75
N CYS A 506 -8.06 -8.99 -0.98
CA CYS A 506 -8.61 -8.62 -2.29
C CYS A 506 -7.79 -7.57 -3.07
N PRO A 507 -7.34 -6.44 -2.48
CA PRO A 507 -6.56 -5.45 -3.21
C PRO A 507 -5.19 -5.97 -3.66
N CYS A 508 -4.56 -6.85 -2.88
CA CYS A 508 -3.28 -7.46 -3.23
C CYS A 508 -3.45 -8.49 -4.35
N ALA A 509 -4.49 -9.32 -4.30
CA ALA A 509 -4.83 -10.25 -5.38
C ALA A 509 -5.11 -9.52 -6.70
N ILE A 510 -5.89 -8.43 -6.66
CA ILE A 510 -6.13 -7.55 -7.82
C ILE A 510 -4.82 -6.89 -8.29
N ALA A 511 -3.95 -6.43 -7.38
CA ALA A 511 -2.67 -5.82 -7.75
C ALA A 511 -1.74 -6.80 -8.47
N CYS A 512 -1.69 -8.07 -8.03
CA CYS A 512 -0.99 -9.17 -8.70
C CYS A 512 -1.55 -9.47 -10.09
N LEU A 513 -2.88 -9.59 -10.24
CA LEU A 513 -3.53 -9.76 -11.54
C LEU A 513 -3.22 -8.59 -12.49
N GLN A 514 -3.24 -7.36 -11.99
CA GLN A 514 -2.86 -6.17 -12.74
C GLN A 514 -1.39 -6.21 -13.19
N LEU A 515 -0.46 -6.74 -12.39
CA LEU A 515 0.94 -6.96 -12.80
C LEU A 515 1.06 -8.05 -13.87
N LEU A 516 0.42 -9.21 -13.71
CA LEU A 516 0.44 -10.29 -14.71
C LEU A 516 -0.18 -9.86 -16.04
N SER A 517 -1.18 -8.96 -16.02
CA SER A 517 -1.79 -8.39 -17.23
C SER A 517 -0.85 -7.49 -18.06
N ALA A 518 0.32 -7.11 -17.52
CA ALA A 518 1.35 -6.45 -18.31
C ALA A 518 2.11 -7.46 -19.20
N SER A 519 2.33 -7.10 -20.47
CA SER A 519 3.04 -7.96 -21.44
C SER A 519 4.53 -8.16 -21.12
N ALA A 520 5.17 -7.17 -20.50
CA ALA A 520 6.60 -7.23 -20.17
C ALA A 520 6.93 -8.13 -18.96
N VAL A 521 5.98 -8.34 -18.06
CA VAL A 521 6.14 -9.26 -16.91
C VAL A 521 6.13 -10.70 -17.42
N ARG A 522 7.15 -11.48 -17.05
CA ARG A 522 7.28 -12.91 -17.37
C ARG A 522 7.16 -13.75 -16.10
N SER A 523 6.67 -14.97 -16.24
CA SER A 523 6.49 -15.95 -15.16
C SER A 523 6.94 -17.33 -15.65
N GLU A 524 7.40 -18.20 -14.75
CA GLU A 524 7.69 -19.62 -15.04
C GLU A 524 6.37 -20.40 -15.19
N THR A 525 5.39 -20.05 -14.37
CA THR A 525 4.03 -20.59 -14.40
C THR A 525 3.18 -19.83 -15.43
N PRO A 526 2.37 -20.51 -16.27
CA PRO A 526 1.43 -19.84 -17.18
C PRO A 526 0.51 -18.87 -16.45
N LYS A 527 0.34 -17.65 -16.98
CA LYS A 527 -0.36 -16.57 -16.29
C LYS A 527 -1.83 -16.89 -16.08
N ALA A 528 -2.47 -17.65 -16.98
CA ALA A 528 -3.84 -18.12 -16.82
C ALA A 528 -4.00 -19.03 -15.58
N ARG A 529 -2.99 -19.85 -15.25
CA ARG A 529 -3.00 -20.67 -14.02
C ARG A 529 -2.86 -19.79 -12.78
N LEU A 530 -1.91 -18.86 -12.79
CA LEU A 530 -1.75 -17.89 -11.70
C LEU A 530 -3.00 -17.01 -11.51
N ALA A 531 -3.67 -16.63 -12.60
CA ALA A 531 -4.88 -15.83 -12.57
C ALA A 531 -6.06 -16.56 -11.93
N ARG A 532 -6.21 -17.87 -12.16
CA ARG A 532 -7.19 -18.70 -11.44
C ARG A 532 -6.88 -18.72 -9.94
N THR A 533 -5.66 -19.04 -9.53
CA THR A 533 -5.32 -19.10 -8.09
C THR A 533 -5.41 -17.72 -7.40
N LEU A 534 -5.13 -16.62 -8.12
CA LEU A 534 -5.38 -15.27 -7.61
C LEU A 534 -6.87 -14.91 -7.54
N PHE A 535 -7.72 -15.50 -8.37
CA PHE A 535 -9.17 -15.41 -8.25
C PHE A 535 -9.69 -16.22 -7.04
N ASP A 536 -9.22 -17.45 -6.86
CA ASP A 536 -9.54 -18.29 -5.69
C ASP A 536 -9.15 -17.59 -4.38
N LEU A 537 -7.95 -16.98 -4.34
CA LEU A 537 -7.45 -16.21 -3.21
C LEU A 537 -8.22 -14.89 -2.99
N PHE A 538 -8.78 -14.28 -4.03
CA PHE A 538 -9.64 -13.10 -3.93
C PHE A 538 -11.00 -13.47 -3.32
N ASP A 539 -11.68 -14.49 -3.86
CA ASP A 539 -13.03 -14.89 -3.44
C ASP A 539 -13.09 -15.44 -2.00
N ALA A 540 -11.97 -15.98 -1.49
CA ALA A 540 -11.83 -16.39 -0.10
C ALA A 540 -11.96 -15.25 0.95
N ASN A 541 -12.07 -13.98 0.53
CA ASN A 541 -12.26 -12.82 1.41
C ASN A 541 -13.74 -12.39 1.47
N ALA A 542 -14.10 -11.61 2.49
CA ALA A 542 -15.42 -10.99 2.57
C ALA A 542 -15.60 -9.91 1.48
N TYR A 543 -16.65 -10.05 0.66
CA TYR A 543 -17.00 -9.07 -0.37
C TYR A 543 -17.30 -7.67 0.18
N THR A 544 -16.84 -6.64 -0.54
CA THR A 544 -17.18 -5.24 -0.29
C THR A 544 -18.69 -5.01 -0.32
N GLN A 545 -19.25 -4.56 0.81
CA GLN A 545 -20.71 -4.39 0.98
C GLN A 545 -21.29 -3.19 0.22
N GLN A 546 -20.45 -2.28 -0.29
CA GLN A 546 -20.87 -1.15 -1.11
C GLN A 546 -20.99 -1.58 -2.59
N PRO A 547 -22.19 -1.60 -3.21
CA PRO A 547 -22.39 -2.22 -4.52
C PRO A 547 -21.54 -1.62 -5.65
N LEU A 548 -21.32 -0.30 -5.64
CA LEU A 548 -20.51 0.38 -6.65
C LEU A 548 -19.02 0.03 -6.52
N ALA A 549 -18.50 -0.06 -5.29
CA ALA A 549 -17.12 -0.47 -5.05
C ALA A 549 -16.90 -1.94 -5.46
N ARG A 550 -17.82 -2.85 -5.06
CA ARG A 550 -17.81 -4.25 -5.49
C ARG A 550 -17.86 -4.39 -7.02
N LYS A 551 -18.66 -3.57 -7.73
CA LYS A 551 -18.65 -3.54 -9.20
C LYS A 551 -17.29 -3.13 -9.76
N ILE A 552 -16.68 -2.07 -9.23
CA ILE A 552 -15.37 -1.56 -9.69
C ILE A 552 -14.25 -2.58 -9.44
N GLU A 553 -14.25 -3.24 -8.28
CA GLU A 553 -13.29 -4.30 -7.93
C GLU A 553 -13.44 -5.51 -8.86
N LEU A 554 -14.67 -6.00 -9.06
CA LEU A 554 -14.94 -7.14 -9.95
C LEU A 554 -14.63 -6.84 -11.41
N GLN A 555 -15.07 -5.70 -11.96
CA GLN A 555 -14.71 -5.31 -13.33
C GLN A 555 -13.19 -5.13 -13.51
N THR A 556 -12.48 -4.70 -12.45
CA THR A 556 -11.01 -4.64 -12.48
C THR A 556 -10.38 -6.04 -12.51
N LEU A 557 -10.91 -6.99 -11.73
CA LEU A 557 -10.48 -8.39 -11.74
C LEU A 557 -10.74 -9.06 -13.10
N PHE A 558 -11.97 -8.99 -13.59
CA PHE A 558 -12.39 -9.58 -14.87
C PHE A 558 -11.55 -9.01 -16.03
N ARG A 559 -11.31 -7.69 -16.06
CA ARG A 559 -10.44 -7.06 -17.06
C ARG A 559 -9.06 -7.70 -17.11
N CYS A 560 -8.43 -7.90 -15.95
CA CYS A 560 -7.08 -8.46 -15.91
C CYS A 560 -7.07 -9.92 -16.38
N CYS A 561 -8.11 -10.69 -16.05
CA CYS A 561 -8.28 -12.07 -16.50
C CYS A 561 -8.52 -12.14 -18.03
N TYR A 562 -9.39 -11.29 -18.59
CA TYR A 562 -9.57 -11.16 -20.05
C TYR A 562 -8.27 -10.80 -20.79
N VAL A 563 -7.46 -9.89 -20.25
CA VAL A 563 -6.17 -9.45 -20.84
C VAL A 563 -5.05 -10.52 -20.72
N ILE A 564 -5.20 -11.46 -19.78
CA ILE A 564 -4.31 -12.62 -19.65
C ILE A 564 -4.73 -13.73 -20.62
N GLU A 565 -6.01 -14.11 -20.61
CA GLU A 565 -6.53 -15.20 -21.45
C GLU A 565 -6.50 -14.87 -22.96
N SER A 566 -6.75 -13.61 -23.34
CA SER A 566 -6.64 -13.20 -24.76
C SER A 566 -5.24 -13.34 -25.35
N ARG A 567 -4.20 -13.49 -24.52
CA ARG A 567 -2.80 -13.68 -24.95
C ARG A 567 -2.30 -15.13 -24.84
N GLU A 568 -2.78 -15.91 -23.88
CA GLU A 568 -2.39 -17.32 -23.71
C GLU A 568 -3.33 -18.30 -24.46
N GLY A 569 -4.41 -17.78 -25.05
CA GLY A 569 -5.35 -18.55 -25.86
C GLY A 569 -6.29 -19.43 -25.04
N GLU A 570 -7.01 -20.32 -25.73
CA GLU A 570 -8.01 -21.22 -25.11
C GLU A 570 -7.40 -22.18 -24.08
N SER A 571 -6.07 -22.37 -24.12
CA SER A 571 -5.20 -23.03 -23.15
C SER A 571 -5.50 -22.69 -21.68
N GLY A 572 -6.05 -21.50 -21.41
CA GLY A 572 -6.19 -20.93 -20.07
C GLY A 572 -7.59 -20.97 -19.44
N SER A 573 -8.67 -20.95 -20.24
CA SER A 573 -10.10 -20.90 -19.86
C SER A 573 -10.45 -20.23 -18.51
N VAL A 574 -9.86 -19.08 -18.19
CA VAL A 574 -9.96 -18.40 -16.89
C VAL A 574 -11.35 -17.80 -16.74
N MET A 575 -11.81 -17.07 -17.76
CA MET A 575 -13.12 -16.44 -17.80
C MET A 575 -14.25 -17.46 -17.87
N ASN A 576 -14.05 -18.63 -18.48
CA ASN A 576 -15.02 -19.73 -18.44
C ASN A 576 -15.20 -20.27 -17.01
N HIS A 577 -14.10 -20.45 -16.29
CA HIS A 577 -14.14 -20.88 -14.88
C HIS A 577 -14.80 -19.82 -13.98
N ILE A 578 -14.38 -18.55 -14.10
CA ILE A 578 -14.97 -17.41 -13.37
C ILE A 578 -16.47 -17.29 -13.68
N ARG A 579 -16.87 -17.38 -14.95
CA ARG A 579 -18.29 -17.33 -15.35
C ARG A 579 -19.08 -18.47 -14.73
N GLN A 580 -18.59 -19.70 -14.81
CA GLN A 580 -19.25 -20.86 -14.19
C GLN A 580 -19.41 -20.66 -12.68
N TYR A 581 -18.39 -20.11 -12.01
CA TYR A 581 -18.43 -19.81 -10.58
C TYR A 581 -19.54 -18.81 -10.23
N TYR A 582 -19.52 -17.59 -10.80
CA TYR A 582 -20.56 -16.58 -10.53
C TYR A 582 -21.95 -17.05 -10.96
N THR A 583 -22.07 -17.79 -12.07
CA THR A 583 -23.33 -18.41 -12.50
C THR A 583 -23.87 -19.41 -11.47
N SER A 584 -23.00 -20.17 -10.81
CA SER A 584 -23.39 -21.15 -9.79
C SER A 584 -23.76 -20.54 -8.43
N LEU A 585 -23.17 -19.37 -8.08
CA LEU A 585 -23.49 -18.64 -6.85
C LEU A 585 -24.73 -17.74 -6.97
N PHE A 586 -24.85 -16.99 -8.07
CA PHE A 586 -25.81 -15.90 -8.23
C PHE A 586 -26.85 -16.12 -9.34
N GLY A 587 -26.72 -17.20 -10.11
CA GLY A 587 -27.56 -17.49 -11.28
C GLY A 587 -27.02 -16.88 -12.59
N PRO A 588 -27.52 -17.30 -13.76
CA PRO A 588 -27.05 -16.80 -15.06
C PRO A 588 -27.48 -15.35 -15.34
N ASP A 589 -28.59 -14.91 -14.77
CA ASP A 589 -29.16 -13.56 -14.95
C ASP A 589 -28.66 -12.54 -13.91
N SER A 590 -27.56 -12.85 -13.21
CA SER A 590 -27.03 -11.98 -12.14
C SER A 590 -26.29 -10.75 -12.68
N ALA A 591 -26.24 -9.70 -11.86
CA ALA A 591 -25.50 -8.49 -12.20
C ALA A 591 -24.00 -8.76 -12.34
N GLU A 592 -23.43 -9.67 -11.55
CA GLU A 592 -22.04 -10.12 -11.68
C GLU A 592 -21.77 -10.80 -13.03
N VAL A 593 -22.70 -11.61 -13.53
CA VAL A 593 -22.59 -12.24 -14.86
C VAL A 593 -22.70 -11.20 -15.98
N GLU A 594 -23.64 -10.24 -15.88
CA GLU A 594 -23.68 -9.09 -16.80
C GLU A 594 -22.37 -8.28 -16.75
N TRP A 595 -21.76 -8.10 -15.57
CA TRP A 595 -20.48 -7.38 -15.46
C TRP A 595 -19.28 -8.17 -16.02
N ILE A 596 -19.33 -9.51 -16.03
CA ILE A 596 -18.36 -10.34 -16.76
C ILE A 596 -18.48 -10.05 -18.25
N ASP A 597 -19.68 -10.20 -18.82
CA ASP A 597 -19.95 -9.98 -20.25
C ASP A 597 -19.60 -8.56 -20.69
N ASP A 598 -19.97 -7.54 -19.91
CA ASP A 598 -19.62 -6.14 -20.14
C ASP A 598 -18.09 -5.90 -20.20
N THR A 599 -17.30 -6.71 -19.50
CA THR A 599 -15.85 -6.54 -19.37
C THR A 599 -15.06 -7.25 -20.48
N GLU A 600 -15.69 -8.12 -21.27
CA GLU A 600 -15.08 -8.77 -22.44
C GLU A 600 -14.45 -7.76 -23.41
N VAL A 601 -15.02 -6.57 -23.51
CA VAL A 601 -14.55 -5.47 -24.37
C VAL A 601 -13.06 -5.12 -24.15
N TYR A 602 -12.48 -5.42 -22.99
CA TYR A 602 -11.04 -5.22 -22.74
C TYR A 602 -10.12 -6.26 -23.42
N ALA A 603 -10.62 -7.43 -23.81
CA ALA A 603 -9.84 -8.40 -24.60
C ALA A 603 -9.41 -7.83 -25.97
N LEU A 604 -10.12 -6.80 -26.47
CA LEU A 604 -9.70 -6.01 -27.63
C LEU A 604 -8.33 -5.33 -27.45
N GLN A 605 -7.77 -5.20 -26.24
CA GLN A 605 -6.42 -4.65 -26.03
C GLN A 605 -5.28 -5.64 -26.31
N SER A 606 -5.60 -6.91 -26.56
CA SER A 606 -4.60 -7.97 -26.46
C SER A 606 -4.89 -9.26 -27.23
N THR A 607 -6.02 -9.39 -27.90
CA THR A 607 -6.30 -10.56 -28.76
C THR A 607 -5.47 -10.51 -30.07
N PRO A 608 -4.88 -11.64 -30.51
CA PRO A 608 -4.13 -11.70 -31.77
C PRO A 608 -4.99 -12.03 -33.01
N SER A 609 -6.25 -12.44 -32.82
CA SER A 609 -7.18 -12.79 -33.92
C SER A 609 -8.04 -11.58 -34.31
N TRP A 610 -8.07 -11.28 -35.61
CA TRP A 610 -8.89 -10.20 -36.17
C TRP A 610 -10.38 -10.59 -36.18
N GLU A 611 -10.70 -11.86 -36.39
CA GLU A 611 -12.05 -12.40 -36.31
C GLU A 611 -12.63 -12.20 -34.91
N LYS A 612 -11.84 -12.56 -33.88
CA LYS A 612 -12.23 -12.40 -32.47
C LYS A 612 -12.35 -10.94 -32.07
N ALA A 613 -11.50 -10.06 -32.60
CA ALA A 613 -11.62 -8.62 -32.40
C ALA A 613 -12.91 -8.04 -33.03
N MET A 614 -13.25 -8.45 -34.25
CA MET A 614 -14.52 -8.08 -34.91
C MET A 614 -15.73 -8.64 -34.15
N GLU A 615 -15.70 -9.91 -33.73
CA GLU A 615 -16.82 -10.54 -33.04
C GLU A 615 -17.12 -9.88 -31.68
N ILE A 616 -16.09 -9.58 -30.89
CA ILE A 616 -16.24 -8.87 -29.60
C ILE A 616 -16.84 -7.47 -29.84
N PHE A 617 -16.38 -6.74 -30.86
CA PHE A 617 -16.94 -5.42 -31.18
C PHE A 617 -18.41 -5.53 -31.64
N GLU A 618 -18.74 -6.47 -32.51
CA GLU A 618 -20.12 -6.71 -32.92
C GLU A 618 -21.02 -7.05 -31.74
N ARG A 619 -20.60 -7.97 -30.87
CA ARG A 619 -21.38 -8.44 -29.72
C ARG A 619 -21.59 -7.33 -28.68
N GLN A 620 -20.53 -6.59 -28.34
CA GLN A 620 -20.54 -5.61 -27.25
C GLN A 620 -20.98 -4.19 -27.68
N VAL A 621 -20.92 -3.86 -28.97
CA VAL A 621 -21.33 -2.53 -29.49
C VAL A 621 -22.52 -2.63 -30.44
N MET A 622 -22.41 -3.41 -31.51
CA MET A 622 -23.38 -3.37 -32.63
C MET A 622 -24.70 -4.07 -32.32
N ARG A 623 -24.63 -5.22 -31.64
CA ARG A 623 -25.79 -6.05 -31.26
C ARG A 623 -26.38 -5.67 -29.89
N ARG A 624 -25.68 -4.83 -29.13
CA ARG A 624 -26.09 -4.34 -27.80
C ARG A 624 -27.18 -3.26 -27.95
N PRO A 625 -28.27 -3.26 -27.14
CA PRO A 625 -29.26 -2.20 -27.18
C PRO A 625 -28.62 -0.83 -26.97
N ARG A 626 -28.97 0.19 -27.78
CA ARG A 626 -28.33 1.53 -27.75
C ARG A 626 -28.28 2.13 -26.34
N GLU A 627 -29.36 1.97 -25.57
CA GLU A 627 -29.45 2.42 -24.18
C GLU A 627 -28.51 1.69 -23.21
N LYS A 628 -28.05 0.47 -23.53
CA LYS A 628 -27.05 -0.28 -22.76
C LYS A 628 -25.60 0.02 -23.15
N VAL A 629 -25.33 0.70 -24.27
CA VAL A 629 -23.95 1.02 -24.71
C VAL A 629 -23.30 2.06 -23.79
N LYS A 630 -24.08 3.01 -23.24
CA LYS A 630 -23.62 3.99 -22.23
C LYS A 630 -23.20 3.39 -20.87
N TYR A 631 -23.43 2.09 -20.64
CA TYR A 631 -23.06 1.40 -19.39
C TYR A 631 -21.84 0.47 -19.53
N LEU A 632 -21.20 0.43 -20.70
CA LEU A 632 -19.91 -0.27 -20.90
C LEU A 632 -18.83 0.26 -19.92
N PRO A 633 -17.87 -0.57 -19.47
CA PRO A 633 -16.84 -0.19 -18.50
C PRO A 633 -15.77 0.75 -19.08
N VAL A 634 -15.85 1.07 -20.38
CA VAL A 634 -15.02 2.06 -21.09
C VAL A 634 -15.92 2.88 -22.04
N PRO A 635 -15.61 4.16 -22.27
CA PRO A 635 -16.34 4.97 -23.25
C PRO A 635 -16.29 4.36 -24.65
N LEU A 636 -17.39 4.43 -25.41
CA LEU A 636 -17.48 3.90 -26.78
C LEU A 636 -16.33 4.38 -27.69
N ARG A 637 -15.88 5.64 -27.52
CA ARG A 637 -14.72 6.20 -28.23
C ARG A 637 -13.44 5.37 -28.03
N GLN A 638 -13.22 4.88 -26.81
CA GLN A 638 -12.07 4.05 -26.45
C GLN A 638 -12.24 2.61 -26.98
N VAL A 639 -13.47 2.08 -27.00
CA VAL A 639 -13.76 0.75 -27.60
C VAL A 639 -13.48 0.75 -29.10
N ARG A 640 -13.97 1.78 -29.82
CA ARG A 640 -13.68 2.00 -31.24
C ARG A 640 -12.17 2.08 -31.51
N TRP A 641 -11.45 2.89 -30.71
CA TRP A 641 -10.00 3.02 -30.81
C TRP A 641 -9.26 1.70 -30.55
N MET A 642 -9.62 0.96 -29.49
CA MET A 642 -9.03 -0.35 -29.16
C MET A 642 -9.24 -1.36 -30.28
N CYS A 643 -10.42 -1.42 -30.88
CA CYS A 643 -10.71 -2.30 -32.01
C CYS A 643 -9.82 -1.94 -33.22
N CYS A 644 -9.78 -0.67 -33.64
CA CYS A 644 -8.94 -0.25 -34.79
C CYS A 644 -7.45 -0.55 -34.61
N HIS A 645 -6.86 -0.25 -33.45
CA HIS A 645 -5.42 -0.48 -33.26
C HIS A 645 -5.05 -1.96 -33.14
N THR A 646 -5.95 -2.81 -32.62
CA THR A 646 -5.72 -4.26 -32.60
C THR A 646 -5.91 -4.88 -33.98
N LEU A 647 -6.93 -4.44 -34.74
CA LEU A 647 -7.08 -4.83 -36.15
C LEU A 647 -5.88 -4.39 -37.01
N LEU A 648 -5.34 -3.20 -36.79
CA LEU A 648 -4.08 -2.74 -37.41
C LEU A 648 -2.90 -3.67 -37.05
N ASN A 649 -2.76 -4.06 -35.78
CA ASN A 649 -1.70 -4.98 -35.37
C ASN A 649 -1.88 -6.38 -35.96
N CYS A 650 -3.11 -6.86 -36.15
CA CYS A 650 -3.39 -8.09 -36.91
C CYS A 650 -2.95 -7.93 -38.37
N CYS A 651 -3.34 -6.85 -39.06
CA CYS A 651 -2.90 -6.57 -40.43
C CYS A 651 -1.36 -6.51 -40.55
N ARG A 652 -0.67 -5.89 -39.59
CA ARG A 652 0.80 -5.85 -39.53
C ARG A 652 1.41 -7.24 -39.37
N SER A 653 0.84 -8.14 -38.57
CA SER A 653 1.30 -9.53 -38.50
C SER A 653 1.06 -10.23 -39.83
N ILE A 654 -0.18 -10.25 -40.31
CA ILE A 654 -0.59 -10.94 -41.55
C ILE A 654 0.28 -10.53 -42.75
N VAL A 655 0.61 -9.25 -42.87
CA VAL A 655 1.52 -8.74 -43.91
C VAL A 655 2.98 -9.11 -43.64
N ALA A 656 3.48 -9.01 -42.40
CA ALA A 656 4.84 -9.40 -42.08
C ALA A 656 5.09 -10.91 -42.21
N ASP A 657 4.09 -11.73 -41.88
CA ASP A 657 4.10 -13.18 -42.03
C ASP A 657 4.19 -13.51 -43.55
N ALA A 658 3.35 -12.89 -44.40
CA ALA A 658 3.39 -13.06 -45.86
C ALA A 658 4.68 -12.51 -46.52
N ASP A 659 5.21 -11.35 -46.09
CA ASP A 659 6.49 -10.80 -46.55
C ASP A 659 7.69 -11.64 -46.05
N SER A 660 7.54 -12.50 -45.02
CA SER A 660 8.66 -13.25 -44.41
C SER A 660 9.10 -14.49 -45.20
N ASP A 661 8.22 -15.04 -46.02
CA ASP A 661 8.45 -16.26 -46.82
C ASP A 661 8.95 -15.98 -48.26
N GLU A 662 9.55 -14.80 -48.49
CA GLU A 662 10.24 -14.38 -49.75
C GLU A 662 11.44 -15.30 -50.15
N PHE A 663 11.65 -16.41 -49.43
CA PHE A 663 12.68 -17.43 -49.68
C PHE A 663 12.12 -18.82 -50.04
N LEU A 664 10.79 -18.98 -50.16
CA LEU A 664 10.18 -20.22 -50.62
C LEU A 664 10.40 -20.43 -52.13
N LEU A 665 10.63 -21.69 -52.53
CA LEU A 665 10.87 -22.08 -53.93
C LEU A 665 9.56 -22.36 -54.71
N ASP A 666 8.45 -21.76 -54.29
CA ASP A 666 7.11 -21.98 -54.83
C ASP A 666 6.37 -20.63 -54.99
N ASP A 667 6.51 -20.05 -56.18
CA ASP A 667 5.88 -18.77 -56.54
C ASP A 667 4.34 -18.83 -56.49
N GLU A 668 3.72 -20.00 -56.63
CA GLU A 668 2.25 -20.16 -56.61
C GLU A 668 1.71 -20.17 -55.18
N ALA A 669 2.41 -20.82 -54.25
CA ALA A 669 2.10 -20.78 -52.82
C ALA A 669 2.19 -19.35 -52.27
N HIS A 670 3.32 -18.66 -52.49
CA HIS A 670 3.55 -17.30 -51.99
C HIS A 670 2.55 -16.28 -52.58
N GLN A 671 2.16 -16.42 -53.86
CA GLN A 671 1.10 -15.60 -54.46
C GLN A 671 -0.27 -15.87 -53.83
N SER A 672 -0.60 -17.12 -53.51
CA SER A 672 -1.85 -17.50 -52.83
C SER A 672 -1.92 -16.90 -51.43
N GLU A 673 -0.83 -17.00 -50.65
CA GLU A 673 -0.74 -16.45 -49.30
C GLU A 673 -0.82 -14.92 -49.28
N THR A 674 -0.12 -14.25 -50.21
CA THR A 674 -0.20 -12.80 -50.43
C THR A 674 -1.63 -12.36 -50.79
N GLN A 675 -2.33 -13.09 -51.66
CA GLN A 675 -3.72 -12.79 -52.02
C GLN A 675 -4.69 -13.00 -50.84
N ASN A 676 -4.50 -14.07 -50.05
CA ASN A 676 -5.30 -14.32 -48.85
C ASN A 676 -5.09 -13.21 -47.79
N ALA A 677 -3.85 -12.80 -47.56
CA ALA A 677 -3.50 -11.67 -46.69
C ALA A 677 -4.21 -10.38 -47.14
N LEU A 678 -4.15 -10.07 -48.43
CA LEU A 678 -4.80 -8.90 -49.04
C LEU A 678 -6.33 -8.92 -48.91
N GLU A 679 -6.97 -10.09 -49.01
CA GLU A 679 -8.42 -10.22 -48.80
C GLU A 679 -8.83 -10.03 -47.33
N ILE A 680 -8.03 -10.51 -46.38
CA ILE A 680 -8.25 -10.27 -44.94
C ILE A 680 -8.08 -8.76 -44.63
N VAL A 681 -7.01 -8.12 -45.11
CA VAL A 681 -6.75 -6.70 -44.90
C VAL A 681 -7.89 -5.83 -45.47
N ARG A 682 -8.40 -6.12 -46.68
CA ARG A 682 -9.57 -5.44 -47.26
C ARG A 682 -10.85 -5.66 -46.45
N ARG A 683 -11.07 -6.86 -45.89
CA ARG A 683 -12.22 -7.16 -45.02
C ARG A 683 -12.17 -6.36 -43.72
N ILE A 684 -10.97 -6.20 -43.16
CA ILE A 684 -10.72 -5.39 -41.96
C ILE A 684 -10.92 -3.89 -42.26
N GLU A 685 -10.38 -3.39 -43.38
CA GLU A 685 -10.60 -2.00 -43.84
C GLU A 685 -12.10 -1.68 -43.95
N HIS A 686 -12.85 -2.55 -44.64
CA HIS A 686 -14.30 -2.40 -44.81
C HIS A 686 -15.05 -2.40 -43.47
N PHE A 687 -14.68 -3.29 -42.53
CA PHE A 687 -15.30 -3.33 -41.21
C PHE A 687 -15.09 -2.02 -40.43
N ILE A 688 -13.87 -1.48 -40.43
CA ILE A 688 -13.55 -0.21 -39.77
C ILE A 688 -14.33 0.94 -40.43
N LYS A 689 -14.31 1.01 -41.77
CA LYS A 689 -14.95 2.06 -42.57
C LYS A 689 -16.48 2.12 -42.42
N VAL A 690 -17.13 0.98 -42.18
CA VAL A 690 -18.60 0.87 -42.06
C VAL A 690 -19.10 0.92 -40.61
N ASN A 691 -18.36 0.36 -39.64
CA ASN A 691 -18.89 0.11 -38.28
C ASN A 691 -18.20 0.95 -37.19
N ILE A 692 -17.05 1.56 -37.48
CA ILE A 692 -16.22 2.25 -36.48
C ILE A 692 -16.00 3.72 -36.84
N HIS A 693 -15.71 4.01 -38.11
CA HIS A 693 -15.53 5.36 -38.60
C HIS A 693 -16.89 6.07 -38.69
N ASP A 694 -16.99 7.24 -38.07
CA ASP A 694 -18.21 8.03 -37.91
C ASP A 694 -17.93 9.44 -38.43
N GLN A 695 -18.94 10.16 -38.94
CA GLN A 695 -18.72 11.41 -39.69
C GLN A 695 -18.14 12.57 -38.85
N ASP A 696 -18.19 12.50 -37.52
CA ASP A 696 -17.87 13.62 -36.61
C ASP A 696 -16.45 13.64 -36.00
N ILE A 697 -15.70 12.52 -35.95
CA ILE A 697 -14.45 12.48 -35.15
C ILE A 697 -13.34 11.61 -35.77
N SER A 698 -12.12 12.13 -35.77
CA SER A 698 -10.83 11.54 -36.20
C SER A 698 -10.39 10.19 -35.60
N VAL A 699 -11.27 9.48 -34.90
CA VAL A 699 -10.95 8.22 -34.21
C VAL A 699 -10.76 7.10 -35.23
N GLY A 700 -9.55 6.55 -35.26
CA GLY A 700 -9.19 5.47 -36.16
C GLY A 700 -8.74 5.91 -37.55
N ALA A 701 -8.70 7.21 -37.87
CA ALA A 701 -8.22 7.70 -39.18
C ALA A 701 -6.77 7.28 -39.46
N GLU A 702 -5.88 7.40 -38.47
CA GLU A 702 -4.51 6.84 -38.48
C GLU A 702 -4.49 5.36 -38.84
N ALA A 703 -5.22 4.53 -38.08
CA ALA A 703 -5.21 3.08 -38.23
C ALA A 703 -5.84 2.63 -39.56
N LEU A 704 -6.94 3.27 -40.00
CA LEU A 704 -7.56 3.00 -41.30
C LEU A 704 -6.61 3.34 -42.45
N SER A 705 -5.92 4.48 -42.36
CA SER A 705 -4.94 4.90 -43.37
C SER A 705 -3.76 3.92 -43.46
N GLU A 706 -3.21 3.49 -42.32
CA GLU A 706 -2.11 2.51 -42.32
C GLU A 706 -2.58 1.12 -42.81
N ILE A 707 -3.79 0.68 -42.46
CA ILE A 707 -4.39 -0.56 -42.99
C ILE A 707 -4.55 -0.49 -44.52
N LYS A 708 -5.00 0.65 -45.06
CA LYS A 708 -5.05 0.88 -46.52
C LYS A 708 -3.66 0.86 -47.17
N LEU A 709 -2.64 1.43 -46.51
CA LEU A 709 -1.27 1.41 -47.02
C LEU A 709 -0.67 0.00 -47.02
N LEU A 710 -0.88 -0.77 -45.96
CA LEU A 710 -0.52 -2.19 -45.91
C LEU A 710 -1.22 -2.97 -47.04
N GLY A 711 -2.53 -2.78 -47.22
CA GLY A 711 -3.28 -3.43 -48.30
C GLY A 711 -2.85 -3.01 -49.71
N CYS A 712 -2.43 -1.76 -49.93
CA CYS A 712 -2.10 -1.30 -51.28
C CYS A 712 -0.72 -1.76 -51.78
N LEU A 713 0.20 -2.15 -50.88
CA LEU A 713 1.51 -2.68 -51.28
C LEU A 713 1.40 -3.97 -52.11
N HIS A 714 0.46 -4.86 -51.75
CA HIS A 714 0.21 -6.13 -52.45
C HIS A 714 -0.74 -5.98 -53.66
N GLU A 715 -1.21 -4.77 -53.98
CA GLU A 715 -2.06 -4.53 -55.16
C GLU A 715 -1.20 -4.49 -56.44
N THR A 716 -1.36 -5.53 -57.27
CA THR A 716 -0.66 -5.70 -58.55
C THR A 716 -1.01 -4.62 -59.57
N ASN A 717 -2.21 -4.04 -59.50
CA ASN A 717 -2.62 -2.96 -60.39
C ASN A 717 -2.13 -1.59 -59.88
N LYS A 718 -1.02 -1.11 -60.45
CA LYS A 718 -0.41 0.19 -60.10
C LYS A 718 -1.41 1.38 -60.08
N LYS A 719 -2.43 1.41 -60.94
CA LYS A 719 -3.44 2.49 -60.91
C LYS A 719 -4.31 2.45 -59.65
N LYS A 720 -4.69 1.25 -59.19
CA LYS A 720 -5.38 1.08 -57.92
C LYS A 720 -4.47 1.39 -56.74
N ARG A 721 -3.24 0.84 -56.73
CA ARG A 721 -2.25 1.10 -55.67
C ARG A 721 -2.06 2.59 -55.39
N VAL A 722 -1.81 3.38 -56.45
CA VAL A 722 -1.64 4.83 -56.34
C VAL A 722 -2.92 5.53 -55.87
N ALA A 723 -4.10 5.11 -56.33
CA ALA A 723 -5.38 5.66 -55.85
C ALA A 723 -5.61 5.38 -54.36
N THR A 724 -5.48 4.13 -53.91
CA THR A 724 -5.64 3.74 -52.50
C THR A 724 -4.61 4.40 -51.58
N ALA A 725 -3.35 4.53 -52.03
CA ALA A 725 -2.33 5.27 -51.29
C ALA A 725 -2.63 6.78 -51.20
N THR A 726 -3.25 7.36 -52.24
CA THR A 726 -3.71 8.76 -52.22
C THR A 726 -4.92 8.94 -51.28
N GLU A 727 -5.87 8.00 -51.26
CA GLU A 727 -6.96 8.00 -50.27
C GLU A 727 -6.43 7.92 -48.83
N ALA A 728 -5.46 7.04 -48.56
CA ALA A 728 -4.83 6.93 -47.24
C ALA A 728 -4.05 8.20 -46.86
N MET A 729 -3.36 8.84 -47.82
CA MET A 729 -2.70 10.13 -47.61
C MET A 729 -3.70 11.24 -47.24
N ASN A 730 -4.90 11.21 -47.83
CA ASN A 730 -5.97 12.15 -47.49
C ASN A 730 -6.59 11.86 -46.11
N GLU A 731 -6.82 10.60 -45.75
CA GLU A 731 -7.32 10.22 -44.42
C GLU A 731 -6.31 10.52 -43.30
N LEU A 732 -5.00 10.47 -43.57
CA LEU A 732 -3.95 10.92 -42.64
C LEU A 732 -4.01 12.42 -42.31
N ALA A 733 -4.60 13.27 -43.17
CA ALA A 733 -4.76 14.69 -42.86
C ALA A 733 -5.74 14.95 -41.69
N PHE A 734 -6.61 13.98 -41.38
CA PHE A 734 -7.55 14.01 -40.25
C PHE A 734 -6.97 13.41 -38.97
N ALA A 735 -5.78 12.80 -39.03
CA ALA A 735 -5.11 12.17 -37.88
C ALA A 735 -4.41 13.22 -36.98
N PRO A 736 -3.92 12.84 -35.78
CA PRO A 736 -2.97 13.64 -35.03
C PRO A 736 -1.62 13.76 -35.75
N GLU A 737 -0.93 14.90 -35.60
CA GLU A 737 0.40 15.10 -36.21
C GLU A 737 1.45 14.11 -35.67
N SER A 738 1.32 13.70 -34.41
CA SER A 738 2.14 12.65 -33.78
C SER A 738 2.02 11.27 -34.45
N SER A 739 0.98 11.06 -35.26
CA SER A 739 0.73 9.83 -36.00
C SER A 739 1.48 9.78 -37.33
N LEU A 740 2.09 10.89 -37.78
CA LEU A 740 2.96 10.94 -38.96
C LEU A 740 4.34 10.33 -38.67
N THR A 741 4.37 9.02 -38.46
CA THR A 741 5.60 8.26 -38.18
C THR A 741 6.45 8.08 -39.45
N PRO A 742 7.79 7.98 -39.34
CA PRO A 742 8.66 7.68 -40.48
C PRO A 742 8.28 6.38 -41.22
N SER A 743 7.79 5.37 -40.48
CA SER A 743 7.25 4.12 -41.05
C SER A 743 6.07 4.36 -41.99
N ILE A 744 5.12 5.23 -41.64
CA ILE A 744 3.97 5.55 -42.51
C ILE A 744 4.42 6.34 -43.75
N ILE A 745 5.43 7.20 -43.61
CA ILE A 745 6.05 7.92 -44.74
C ILE A 745 6.78 6.94 -45.69
N ALA A 746 7.47 5.94 -45.15
CA ALA A 746 8.10 4.87 -45.94
C ALA A 746 7.07 3.97 -46.66
N LEU A 747 5.94 3.65 -46.02
CA LEU A 747 4.83 2.95 -46.66
C LEU A 747 4.22 3.76 -47.82
N LEU A 748 3.98 5.06 -47.62
CA LEU A 748 3.54 5.99 -48.68
C LEU A 748 4.55 6.06 -49.84
N SER A 749 5.85 6.13 -49.53
CA SER A 749 6.96 6.12 -50.49
C SER A 749 6.97 4.85 -51.35
N ARG A 750 6.92 3.66 -50.71
CA ARG A 750 6.88 2.34 -51.38
C ARG A 750 5.61 2.18 -52.23
N ALA A 751 4.47 2.71 -51.79
CA ALA A 751 3.20 2.60 -52.51
C ALA A 751 3.05 3.57 -53.71
N LEU A 752 3.49 4.82 -53.55
CA LEU A 752 3.38 5.88 -54.57
C LEU A 752 4.56 5.90 -55.54
N GLU A 753 5.67 5.23 -55.21
CA GLU A 753 6.95 5.26 -55.94
C GLU A 753 7.57 6.69 -55.97
N VAL A 754 7.48 7.40 -54.85
CA VAL A 754 7.95 8.80 -54.68
C VAL A 754 8.88 8.91 -53.47
N ALA A 755 9.99 9.63 -53.62
CA ALA A 755 10.99 9.79 -52.56
C ALA A 755 10.43 10.40 -51.26
N GLU A 756 10.79 9.80 -50.12
CA GLU A 756 10.32 10.15 -48.77
C GLU A 756 10.49 11.63 -48.41
N LEU A 757 11.57 12.27 -48.86
CA LEU A 757 11.84 13.69 -48.60
C LEU A 757 10.74 14.60 -49.17
N ASN A 758 10.19 14.25 -50.33
CA ASN A 758 9.13 15.02 -50.98
C ASN A 758 7.78 14.78 -50.27
N LEU A 759 7.49 13.52 -49.92
CA LEU A 759 6.27 13.14 -49.19
C LEU A 759 6.24 13.72 -47.77
N THR A 760 7.37 13.75 -47.07
CA THR A 760 7.47 14.32 -45.71
C THR A 760 7.03 15.77 -45.68
N THR A 761 7.35 16.55 -46.71
CA THR A 761 6.97 17.95 -46.85
C THR A 761 5.49 18.06 -47.21
N VAL A 762 5.05 17.42 -48.31
CA VAL A 762 3.67 17.50 -48.81
C VAL A 762 2.64 17.01 -47.77
N VAL A 763 2.90 15.92 -47.05
CA VAL A 763 1.98 15.40 -46.03
C VAL A 763 1.87 16.35 -44.85
N LYS A 764 2.97 17.00 -44.42
CA LYS A 764 2.94 18.01 -43.35
C LYS A 764 2.24 19.30 -43.79
N GLU A 765 2.46 19.74 -45.03
CA GLU A 765 1.78 20.91 -45.61
C GLU A 765 0.27 20.68 -45.71
N ASN A 766 -0.17 19.52 -46.21
CA ASN A 766 -1.59 19.13 -46.24
C ASN A 766 -2.20 19.05 -44.82
N HIS A 767 -1.47 18.50 -43.85
CA HIS A 767 -1.91 18.38 -42.46
C HIS A 767 -1.99 19.76 -41.74
N ALA A 768 -1.14 20.71 -42.12
CA ALA A 768 -1.19 22.09 -41.65
C ALA A 768 -2.35 22.86 -42.33
N ALA A 769 -2.53 22.70 -43.64
CA ALA A 769 -3.63 23.31 -44.38
C ALA A 769 -5.00 22.85 -43.88
N PHE A 770 -5.16 21.55 -43.61
CA PHE A 770 -6.41 21.00 -43.06
C PHE A 770 -6.71 21.52 -41.65
N ARG A 771 -5.71 21.56 -40.74
CA ARG A 771 -5.93 22.19 -39.42
C ARG A 771 -6.19 23.70 -39.52
N GLY A 772 -5.62 24.38 -40.52
CA GLY A 772 -5.94 25.78 -40.83
C GLY A 772 -7.39 25.99 -41.25
N SER A 773 -7.95 25.12 -42.09
CA SER A 773 -9.36 25.21 -42.49
C SER A 773 -10.33 24.83 -41.36
N VAL A 774 -10.01 23.82 -40.55
CA VAL A 774 -10.80 23.47 -39.36
C VAL A 774 -10.79 24.60 -38.33
N SER A 775 -9.64 25.24 -38.08
CA SER A 775 -9.54 26.39 -37.16
C SER A 775 -10.27 27.64 -37.67
N ALA A 776 -10.69 27.69 -38.93
CA ALA A 776 -11.52 28.75 -39.49
C ALA A 776 -13.03 28.45 -39.40
N LEU A 777 -13.42 27.23 -39.04
CA LEU A 777 -14.82 26.82 -38.84
C LEU A 777 -15.31 27.04 -37.40
N ASP A 778 -14.40 27.27 -36.45
CA ASP A 778 -14.74 27.65 -35.06
C ASP A 778 -15.18 29.13 -34.91
N THR A 779 -15.14 29.94 -35.98
CA THR A 779 -15.78 31.26 -36.01
C THR A 779 -17.18 31.18 -36.62
N PRO A 780 -18.26 31.53 -35.87
CA PRO A 780 -19.63 31.29 -36.33
C PRO A 780 -20.14 32.38 -37.26
N ASP A 781 -20.00 32.19 -38.57
CA ASP A 781 -20.83 32.88 -39.57
C ASP A 781 -20.98 32.05 -40.87
N ILE A 782 -22.05 32.30 -41.65
CA ILE A 782 -22.60 31.32 -42.61
C ILE A 782 -22.28 31.66 -44.08
N ALA A 783 -21.60 30.75 -44.80
CA ALA A 783 -21.75 30.57 -46.25
C ALA A 783 -21.16 29.21 -46.75
N PRO A 784 -21.79 28.52 -47.71
CA PRO A 784 -21.21 27.33 -48.35
C PRO A 784 -20.27 27.70 -49.51
N LEU A 785 -19.16 26.98 -49.66
CA LEU A 785 -18.25 27.09 -50.80
C LEU A 785 -18.22 25.79 -51.61
N GLU A 786 -18.93 25.79 -52.74
CA GLU A 786 -18.62 24.90 -53.85
C GLU A 786 -17.36 25.37 -54.61
N LYS A 787 -16.74 24.44 -55.37
CA LYS A 787 -15.61 24.60 -56.31
C LYS A 787 -14.21 24.60 -55.67
N VAL A 788 -13.20 24.47 -56.54
CA VAL A 788 -11.77 24.21 -56.25
C VAL A 788 -11.52 22.74 -55.84
N TYR A 789 -11.10 21.83 -56.74
CA TYR A 789 -10.83 21.94 -58.19
C TYR A 789 -11.14 20.62 -58.94
N LEU A 790 -11.20 20.75 -60.27
CA LEU A 790 -11.02 19.67 -61.27
C LEU A 790 -9.59 19.77 -61.83
#